data_AF-A0A7W9DPK6-F1
#
_entry.id   AF-A0A7W9DPK6-F1
#
_cell.length_a   1.000
_cell.length_b   1.000
_cell.length_c   1.000
_cell.angle_alpha   90.00
_cell.angle_beta   90.00
_cell.angle_gamma   90.00
#
_symmetry.space_group_name_H-M   'P 1'
#
loop_
_entity.id
_entity.type
_entity.pdbx_description
1 polymer ?
#
loop_
_entity_poly.entity_id
_entity_poly.type
_entity_poly.pdbx_seq_one_letter_code
_entity_poly.pdbx_strand_id
1 'polypeptide(L)'
;MRRYRFGRIAALIALGYFAVVAVLGGFALTTGQSDLLWKVVTRDPGLEWFFGVGEEAPAVPWGLSVVLVLVGALQAWALWQVLRGRARGELTHRDRKVGLLRLGLYLGIGCSLITIAGYLLVYAWKIYWVWSVTGIASDCVQLATVWLFFLVLRDTVSKRLRLFSLVVGTIAVVGDLGQEITDLLDLHSVGRILTLTGGYGYVWSAWTVSILIAQARDPRWSAATVRIGVIARVVSLLQPAGMVSFGDEFPGIFTIYTLLGAASVFGLVWEARTAHELAAPLPRPGPGHVPVRPAARWWPLAAVAIAPPLIPAAVNLAHGKYLWIGPRGVIEQFVRVDGGSGNALTWFVLDVFVGVGGPALVVLAAVLRRTRRTLRFTTVTLIIAAAVGFASALTATPVPEDFGDAYEGSRIYPESLFTEKHAGEIFLGISPAWYSAALLASALLLSFLYPTPPARRTRRRVLLLAQVATLVALAFVPVADLARGPVTTAEDCAPRETWRGEPKEPELPRDQRLVCSLRQANVIKLAATTSDAMVLAHARWLCGIYTRNDPREVAHLQATQGLTRDALTYPLAEICPSAGAVVKAAAAEEDREMREWEADAQRMCDSSPSHRPRIEPAKVIRMKEPQWTDYGVVETYEPTENGGDPYEDGLLDKAQRDGLVAARPGHLIIRTHADYDICVTLETYTRRPPVETKGWDHVVEVGYESPTGEIVLRDDLSGTRFPDLSLNGRAGHYRIRVHHDLFEWKGRQVGGQRLLIMAFPGKGDERVTHREPPRR
;
A
#
# COMPACT_ATOMS: atom_id res chain seq x y z
N MET A 1 23.61 -23.95 39.03
CA MET A 1 22.84 -23.98 37.75
C MET A 1 21.73 -25.01 37.85
N ARG A 2 20.47 -24.67 37.54
CA ARG A 2 19.37 -25.66 37.55
C ARG A 2 19.56 -26.65 36.40
N ARG A 3 19.59 -27.96 36.69
CA ARG A 3 19.66 -29.00 35.65
C ARG A 3 18.26 -29.23 35.07
N TYR A 4 18.09 -29.06 33.77
CA TYR A 4 16.85 -29.35 33.06
C TYR A 4 16.86 -30.78 32.48
N ARG A 5 15.70 -31.43 32.37
CA ARG A 5 15.63 -32.84 31.92
C ARG A 5 16.12 -33.03 30.48
N PHE A 6 15.75 -32.12 29.58
CA PHE A 6 16.12 -32.16 28.16
C PHE A 6 17.03 -31.01 27.76
N GLY A 7 17.62 -30.31 28.73
CA GLY A 7 18.37 -29.08 28.49
C GLY A 7 19.57 -29.23 27.54
N ARG A 8 20.22 -30.42 27.52
CA ARG A 8 21.34 -30.70 26.60
C ARG A 8 20.86 -30.90 25.16
N ILE A 9 19.84 -31.73 24.94
CA ILE A 9 19.26 -31.98 23.61
C ILE A 9 18.69 -30.68 23.04
N ALA A 10 17.93 -29.94 23.86
CA ALA A 10 17.40 -28.64 23.49
C ALA A 10 18.50 -27.63 23.12
N ALA A 11 19.63 -27.64 23.83
CA ALA A 11 20.75 -26.75 23.53
C ALA A 11 21.43 -27.12 22.21
N LEU A 12 21.60 -28.41 21.92
CA LEU A 12 22.16 -28.87 20.64
C LEU A 12 21.27 -28.46 19.46
N ILE A 13 19.95 -28.65 19.59
CA ILE A 13 18.99 -28.25 18.53
C ILE A 13 19.01 -26.74 18.32
N ALA A 14 18.95 -25.95 19.40
CA ALA A 14 19.00 -24.49 19.31
C ALA A 14 20.32 -23.97 18.72
N LEU A 15 21.45 -24.56 19.11
CA LEU A 15 22.76 -24.21 18.56
C LEU A 15 22.88 -24.60 17.09
N GLY A 16 22.35 -25.76 16.70
CA GLY A 16 22.30 -26.19 15.30
C GLY A 16 21.50 -25.21 14.44
N TYR A 17 20.31 -24.82 14.89
CA TYR A 17 19.50 -23.81 14.21
C TYR A 17 20.23 -22.46 14.09
N PHE A 18 20.83 -21.98 15.18
CA PHE A 18 21.57 -20.72 15.15
C PHE A 18 22.81 -20.78 14.24
N ALA A 19 23.53 -21.91 14.21
CA ALA A 19 24.67 -22.10 13.33
C ALA A 19 24.25 -22.03 11.86
N VAL A 20 23.13 -22.64 11.48
CA VAL A 20 22.56 -22.52 10.13
C VAL A 20 22.26 -21.06 9.79
N VAL A 21 21.55 -20.33 10.66
CA VAL A 21 21.27 -18.90 10.45
C VAL A 21 22.54 -18.07 10.32
N ALA A 22 23.55 -18.32 11.17
CA ALA A 22 24.82 -17.59 11.14
C ALA A 22 25.61 -17.84 9.85
N VAL A 23 25.64 -19.10 9.36
CA VAL A 23 26.28 -19.46 8.09
C VAL A 23 25.55 -18.79 6.92
N LEU A 24 24.21 -18.83 6.90
CA LEU A 24 23.41 -18.14 5.88
C LEU A 24 23.59 -16.62 5.94
N GLY A 25 23.72 -16.05 7.14
CA GLY A 25 24.05 -14.64 7.35
C GLY A 25 25.41 -14.25 6.79
N GLY A 26 26.44 -15.06 7.05
CA GLY A 26 27.77 -14.86 6.49
C GLY A 26 27.79 -14.99 4.96
N PHE A 27 27.04 -15.96 4.42
CA PHE A 27 26.87 -16.11 2.97
C PHE A 27 26.17 -14.89 2.36
N ALA A 28 25.04 -14.45 2.92
CA ALA A 28 24.30 -13.28 2.44
C ALA A 28 25.16 -12.01 2.45
N LEU A 29 25.99 -11.81 3.48
CA LEU A 29 26.90 -10.66 3.57
C LEU A 29 28.05 -10.72 2.57
N THR A 30 28.41 -11.89 2.05
CA THR A 30 29.56 -12.06 1.13
C THR A 30 29.15 -12.15 -0.33
N THR A 31 27.99 -12.75 -0.63
CA THR A 31 27.52 -12.98 -2.01
C THR A 31 26.41 -12.02 -2.44
N GLY A 32 25.80 -11.27 -1.50
CA GLY A 32 24.60 -10.48 -1.76
C GLY A 32 23.32 -11.32 -1.88
N GLN A 33 23.40 -12.65 -1.81
CA GLN A 33 22.25 -13.54 -1.90
C GLN A 33 21.67 -13.84 -0.51
N SER A 34 20.56 -13.19 -0.20
CA SER A 34 19.91 -13.21 1.12
C SER A 34 18.60 -13.99 1.19
N ASP A 35 18.13 -14.52 0.07
CA ASP A 35 16.82 -15.18 -0.05
C ASP A 35 16.63 -16.33 0.95
N LEU A 36 17.62 -17.23 1.03
CA LEU A 36 17.57 -18.36 1.98
C LEU A 36 17.59 -17.90 3.44
N LEU A 37 18.37 -16.86 3.77
CA LEU A 37 18.39 -16.30 5.14
C LEU A 37 17.02 -15.73 5.50
N TRP A 38 16.41 -14.98 4.58
CA TRP A 38 15.07 -14.45 4.74
C TRP A 38 14.08 -15.58 4.97
N LYS A 39 13.93 -16.52 4.03
CA LYS A 39 12.99 -17.66 4.08
C LYS A 39 13.11 -18.45 5.39
N VAL A 40 14.34 -18.73 5.86
CA VAL A 40 14.58 -19.50 7.10
C VAL A 40 14.20 -18.73 8.37
N VAL A 41 14.46 -17.42 8.42
CA VAL A 41 14.22 -16.60 9.62
C VAL A 41 12.77 -16.12 9.67
N THR A 42 12.24 -15.63 8.55
CA THR A 42 10.89 -15.08 8.48
C THR A 42 9.83 -16.16 8.39
N ARG A 43 10.17 -17.34 7.87
CA ARG A 43 9.22 -18.44 7.54
C ARG A 43 8.18 -18.02 6.51
N ASP A 44 8.49 -16.97 5.78
CA ASP A 44 7.72 -16.46 4.67
C ASP A 44 8.28 -17.15 3.41
N PRO A 45 7.47 -17.79 2.55
CA PRO A 45 7.92 -18.46 1.33
C PRO A 45 8.58 -17.48 0.35
N GLY A 46 8.53 -16.17 0.64
CA GLY A 46 9.40 -15.18 0.04
C GLY A 46 8.60 -14.14 -0.72
N LEU A 47 9.32 -13.13 -1.19
CA LEU A 47 8.80 -12.06 -2.01
C LEU A 47 8.25 -12.54 -3.38
N GLU A 48 8.30 -13.84 -3.68
CA GLU A 48 7.72 -14.47 -4.89
C GLU A 48 6.20 -14.31 -5.02
N TRP A 49 5.48 -14.00 -3.93
CA TRP A 49 4.07 -13.60 -4.04
C TRP A 49 3.92 -12.13 -4.45
N PHE A 50 4.91 -11.30 -4.15
CA PHE A 50 4.91 -9.86 -4.47
C PHE A 50 5.49 -9.57 -5.86
N PHE A 51 6.50 -10.33 -6.25
CA PHE A 51 7.18 -10.19 -7.54
C PHE A 51 6.74 -11.33 -8.47
N GLY A 52 6.54 -11.01 -9.74
CA GLY A 52 6.07 -11.97 -10.73
C GLY A 52 6.98 -13.20 -10.79
N VAL A 53 6.42 -14.37 -11.12
CA VAL A 53 7.20 -15.60 -11.31
C VAL A 53 8.29 -15.34 -12.36
N GLY A 54 9.56 -15.21 -11.93
CA GLY A 54 10.70 -14.94 -12.80
C GLY A 54 11.48 -13.65 -12.50
N GLU A 55 11.00 -12.78 -11.61
CA GLU A 55 11.74 -11.59 -11.18
C GLU A 55 12.76 -11.94 -10.09
N GLU A 56 13.99 -11.43 -10.24
CA GLU A 56 15.05 -11.63 -9.25
C GLU A 56 14.66 -10.99 -7.92
N ALA A 57 14.56 -11.78 -6.86
CA ALA A 57 14.24 -11.28 -5.53
C ALA A 57 15.24 -10.18 -5.13
N PRO A 58 14.78 -8.97 -4.79
CA PRO A 58 15.67 -7.86 -4.55
C PRO A 58 16.65 -8.15 -3.41
N ALA A 59 17.91 -7.79 -3.63
CA ALA A 59 18.98 -8.04 -2.66
C ALA A 59 18.70 -7.35 -1.33
N VAL A 60 18.69 -8.11 -0.23
CA VAL A 60 18.45 -7.55 1.10
C VAL A 60 19.63 -6.66 1.50
N PRO A 61 19.38 -5.42 1.94
CA PRO A 61 20.44 -4.55 2.45
C PRO A 61 21.25 -5.24 3.56
N TRP A 62 22.57 -5.04 3.58
CA TRP A 62 23.47 -5.67 4.55
C TRP A 62 23.03 -5.44 6.01
N GLY A 63 22.48 -4.27 6.32
CA GLY A 63 21.95 -3.95 7.65
C GLY A 63 20.78 -4.84 8.07
N LEU A 64 19.90 -5.17 7.12
CA LEU A 64 18.77 -6.07 7.35
C LEU A 64 19.24 -7.53 7.53
N SER A 65 20.29 -7.96 6.83
CA SER A 65 20.92 -9.28 7.05
C SER A 65 21.42 -9.44 8.50
N VAL A 66 22.02 -8.40 9.09
CA VAL A 66 22.42 -8.41 10.51
C VAL A 66 21.21 -8.54 11.42
N VAL A 67 20.13 -7.80 11.13
CA VAL A 67 18.88 -7.87 11.91
C VAL A 67 18.27 -9.28 11.84
N LEU A 68 18.26 -9.93 10.67
CA LEU A 68 17.77 -11.31 10.51
C LEU A 68 18.57 -12.31 11.35
N VAL A 69 19.91 -12.17 11.41
CA VAL A 69 20.75 -13.02 12.29
C VAL A 69 20.41 -12.82 13.76
N LEU A 70 20.14 -11.57 14.20
CA LEU A 70 19.70 -11.29 15.57
C LEU A 70 18.33 -11.89 15.87
N VAL A 71 17.40 -11.83 14.92
CA VAL A 71 16.08 -12.48 15.04
C VAL A 71 16.23 -14.00 15.11
N GLY A 72 17.08 -14.60 14.27
CA GLY A 72 17.36 -16.03 14.34
C GLY A 72 18.03 -16.45 15.66
N ALA A 73 18.87 -15.60 16.26
CA ALA A 73 19.41 -15.83 17.61
C ALA A 73 18.29 -15.84 18.67
N LEU A 74 17.33 -14.92 18.56
CA LEU A 74 16.15 -14.86 19.43
C LEU A 74 15.27 -16.12 19.26
N GLN A 75 15.08 -16.57 18.02
CA GLN A 75 14.33 -17.79 17.70
C GLN A 75 15.03 -19.05 18.24
N ALA A 76 16.36 -19.15 18.12
CA ALA A 76 17.17 -20.21 18.72
C ALA A 76 17.01 -20.25 20.24
N TRP A 77 17.08 -19.09 20.90
CA TRP A 77 16.82 -18.97 22.32
C TRP A 77 15.41 -19.45 22.68
N ALA A 78 14.40 -19.06 21.91
CA ALA A 78 13.02 -19.48 22.14
C ALA A 78 12.86 -21.00 22.00
N LEU A 79 13.46 -21.60 20.97
CA LEU A 79 13.47 -23.04 20.73
C LEU A 79 14.10 -23.78 21.92
N TRP A 80 15.20 -23.27 22.47
CA TRP A 80 15.77 -23.81 23.69
C TRP A 80 14.82 -23.72 24.89
N GLN A 81 14.13 -22.59 25.08
CA GLN A 81 13.17 -22.40 26.18
C GLN A 81 11.99 -23.38 26.10
N VAL A 82 11.54 -23.67 24.89
CA VAL A 82 10.44 -24.60 24.59
C VAL A 82 10.88 -26.05 24.86
N LEU A 83 12.03 -26.46 24.31
CA LEU A 83 12.48 -27.86 24.32
C LEU A 83 13.18 -28.30 25.60
N ARG A 84 13.76 -27.39 26.41
CA ARG A 84 14.58 -27.77 27.58
C ARG A 84 13.85 -28.63 28.62
N GLY A 85 12.51 -28.59 28.61
CA GLY A 85 11.68 -29.32 29.56
C GLY A 85 11.74 -28.74 30.97
N ARG A 86 11.20 -29.49 31.94
CA ARG A 86 11.18 -29.07 33.35
C ARG A 86 12.57 -29.01 33.98
N ALA A 87 12.69 -28.22 35.05
CA ALA A 87 13.78 -28.34 36.00
C ALA A 87 13.70 -29.71 36.73
N ARG A 88 14.85 -30.37 36.95
CA ARG A 88 14.94 -31.57 37.80
C ARG A 88 14.66 -31.18 39.26
N GLY A 89 13.80 -31.94 39.91
CA GLY A 89 13.38 -31.79 41.31
C GLY A 89 12.28 -32.80 41.68
N GLU A 90 12.04 -33.00 42.98
CA GLU A 90 10.93 -33.79 43.52
C GLU A 90 9.59 -33.26 43.00
N LEU A 91 8.72 -34.17 42.57
CA LEU A 91 7.41 -33.85 42.05
C LEU A 91 6.46 -33.61 43.22
N THR A 92 5.80 -32.46 43.25
CA THR A 92 4.63 -32.27 44.12
C THR A 92 3.49 -33.18 43.67
N HIS A 93 2.65 -33.61 44.61
CA HIS A 93 1.50 -34.48 44.34
C HIS A 93 0.63 -33.88 43.22
N ARG A 94 0.45 -34.62 42.12
CA ARG A 94 -0.24 -34.17 40.92
C ARG A 94 -1.76 -34.18 41.11
N ASP A 95 -2.38 -33.02 41.06
CA ASP A 95 -3.80 -32.91 40.68
C ASP A 95 -3.94 -33.26 39.18
N ARG A 96 -4.89 -34.15 38.86
CA ARG A 96 -5.19 -34.60 37.48
C ARG A 96 -5.44 -33.42 36.54
N LYS A 97 -6.08 -32.35 37.02
CA LYS A 97 -6.41 -31.14 36.24
C LYS A 97 -5.15 -30.40 35.78
N VAL A 98 -4.15 -30.29 36.67
CA VAL A 98 -2.85 -29.66 36.37
C VAL A 98 -2.09 -30.49 35.34
N GLY A 99 -2.17 -31.82 35.43
CA GLY A 99 -1.61 -32.73 34.43
C GLY A 99 -2.21 -32.54 33.04
N LEU A 100 -3.55 -32.45 32.96
CA LEU A 100 -4.27 -32.23 31.70
C LEU A 100 -3.97 -30.85 31.09
N LEU A 101 -3.98 -29.78 31.90
CA LEU A 101 -3.64 -28.43 31.40
C LEU A 101 -2.25 -28.40 30.79
N ARG A 102 -1.29 -29.07 31.45
CA ARG A 102 0.07 -29.17 30.96
C ARG A 102 0.16 -29.96 29.65
N LEU A 103 -0.61 -31.04 29.52
CA LEU A 103 -0.68 -31.79 28.27
C LEU A 103 -1.26 -30.92 27.14
N GLY A 104 -2.36 -30.21 27.41
CA GLY A 104 -2.98 -29.28 26.45
C GLY A 104 -2.00 -28.21 25.95
N LEU A 105 -1.25 -27.58 26.84
CA LEU A 105 -0.23 -26.59 26.46
C LEU A 105 0.89 -27.18 25.60
N TYR A 106 1.34 -28.42 25.86
CA TYR A 106 2.34 -29.06 25.01
C TYR A 106 1.80 -29.51 23.66
N LEU A 107 0.53 -29.95 23.61
CA LEU A 107 -0.14 -30.27 22.36
C LEU A 107 -0.28 -29.01 21.51
N GLY A 108 -0.67 -27.88 22.11
CA GLY A 108 -0.75 -26.59 21.42
C GLY A 108 0.60 -26.18 20.82
N ILE A 109 1.68 -26.22 21.62
CA ILE A 109 3.05 -25.98 21.13
C ILE A 109 3.41 -26.93 19.98
N GLY A 110 3.05 -28.22 20.10
CA GLY A 110 3.30 -29.22 19.07
C GLY A 110 2.61 -28.90 17.76
N CYS A 111 1.31 -28.56 17.82
CA CYS A 111 0.53 -28.10 16.68
C CYS A 111 1.20 -26.88 16.04
N SER A 112 1.52 -25.83 16.82
CA SER A 112 2.18 -24.63 16.27
C SER A 112 3.53 -24.93 15.64
N LEU A 113 4.34 -25.83 16.21
CA LEU A 113 5.63 -26.23 15.62
C LEU A 113 5.44 -27.04 14.34
N ILE A 114 4.42 -27.90 14.25
CA ILE A 114 4.06 -28.63 13.02
C ILE A 114 3.62 -27.65 11.95
N THR A 115 2.76 -26.68 12.30
CA THR A 115 2.32 -25.61 11.41
C THR A 115 3.51 -24.80 10.88
N ILE A 116 4.44 -24.41 11.76
CA ILE A 116 5.65 -23.66 11.39
C ILE A 116 6.59 -24.48 10.50
N ALA A 117 6.90 -25.73 10.87
CA ALA A 117 7.86 -26.55 10.15
C ALA A 117 7.28 -27.14 8.86
N GLY A 118 5.98 -27.45 8.88
CA GLY A 118 5.23 -27.99 7.76
C GLY A 118 4.89 -26.94 6.71
N TYR A 119 5.01 -25.64 7.02
CA TYR A 119 4.62 -24.55 6.12
C TYR A 119 5.18 -24.73 4.70
N LEU A 120 6.52 -24.87 4.60
CA LEU A 120 7.22 -25.01 3.32
C LEU A 120 6.84 -26.30 2.58
N LEU A 121 6.63 -27.39 3.33
CA LEU A 121 6.30 -28.70 2.76
C LEU A 121 4.87 -28.71 2.21
N VAL A 122 3.92 -28.15 2.95
CA VAL A 122 2.51 -28.07 2.56
C VAL A 122 2.35 -27.19 1.33
N TYR A 123 3.06 -26.05 1.29
CA TYR A 123 3.07 -25.16 0.13
C TYR A 123 3.66 -25.85 -1.10
N ALA A 124 4.85 -26.47 -0.96
CA ALA A 124 5.51 -27.18 -2.06
C ALA A 124 4.68 -28.33 -2.65
N TRP A 125 3.90 -29.04 -1.82
CA TRP A 125 3.03 -30.13 -2.26
C TRP A 125 1.58 -29.71 -2.55
N LYS A 126 1.24 -28.42 -2.41
CA LYS A 126 -0.11 -27.88 -2.63
C LYS A 126 -1.20 -28.60 -1.81
N ILE A 127 -0.87 -29.08 -0.60
CA ILE A 127 -1.79 -29.87 0.24
C ILE A 127 -2.53 -28.93 1.22
N TYR A 128 -3.29 -27.97 0.69
CA TYR A 128 -3.83 -26.87 1.50
C TYR A 128 -4.79 -27.31 2.60
N TRP A 129 -5.50 -28.43 2.44
CA TRP A 129 -6.44 -28.95 3.46
C TRP A 129 -5.77 -29.31 4.80
N VAL A 130 -4.46 -29.56 4.81
CA VAL A 130 -3.70 -29.83 6.05
C VAL A 130 -3.74 -28.60 6.98
N TRP A 131 -3.79 -27.38 6.43
CA TRP A 131 -3.93 -26.16 7.22
C TRP A 131 -5.21 -26.17 8.03
N SER A 132 -6.36 -26.34 7.37
CA SER A 132 -7.66 -26.35 8.04
C SER A 132 -7.76 -27.47 9.08
N VAL A 133 -7.26 -28.67 8.78
CA VAL A 133 -7.27 -29.78 9.76
C VAL A 133 -6.39 -29.48 10.97
N THR A 134 -5.19 -28.92 10.77
CA THR A 134 -4.31 -28.55 11.87
C THR A 134 -4.84 -27.35 12.67
N GLY A 135 -5.52 -26.40 12.01
CA GLY A 135 -6.25 -25.29 12.63
C GLY A 135 -7.37 -25.79 13.54
N ILE A 136 -8.29 -26.59 13.00
CA ILE A 136 -9.39 -27.22 13.76
C ILE A 136 -8.86 -28.02 14.97
N ALA A 137 -7.78 -28.78 14.78
CA ALA A 137 -7.17 -29.54 15.88
C ALA A 137 -6.54 -28.62 16.94
N SER A 138 -5.86 -27.55 16.52
CA SER A 138 -5.31 -26.51 17.39
C SER A 138 -6.42 -25.86 18.22
N ASP A 139 -7.53 -25.47 17.59
CA ASP A 139 -8.64 -24.78 18.27
C ASP A 139 -9.35 -25.69 19.26
N CYS A 140 -9.53 -26.97 18.93
CA CYS A 140 -10.00 -27.97 19.89
C CYS A 140 -9.09 -28.04 21.14
N VAL A 141 -7.77 -28.02 20.96
CA VAL A 141 -6.79 -28.03 22.07
C VAL A 141 -6.82 -26.70 22.84
N GLN A 142 -7.00 -25.57 22.17
CA GLN A 142 -7.14 -24.27 22.81
C GLN A 142 -8.42 -24.19 23.66
N LEU A 143 -9.55 -24.68 23.16
CA LEU A 143 -10.82 -24.73 23.90
C LEU A 143 -10.66 -25.55 25.18
N ALA A 144 -10.03 -26.73 25.08
CA ALA A 144 -9.69 -27.55 26.23
C ALA A 144 -8.78 -26.79 27.21
N THR A 145 -7.81 -26.04 26.70
CA THR A 145 -6.87 -25.23 27.51
C THR A 145 -7.59 -24.11 28.25
N VAL A 146 -8.52 -23.38 27.60
CA VAL A 146 -9.38 -22.35 28.21
C VAL A 146 -10.16 -22.94 29.40
N TRP A 147 -10.82 -24.08 29.18
CA TRP A 147 -11.57 -24.79 30.21
C TRP A 147 -10.68 -25.27 31.37
N LEU A 148 -9.51 -25.82 31.06
CA LEU A 148 -8.57 -26.32 32.05
C LEU A 148 -7.98 -25.19 32.89
N PHE A 149 -7.71 -24.01 32.32
CA PHE A 149 -7.34 -22.82 33.10
C PHE A 149 -8.45 -22.41 34.07
N PHE A 150 -9.71 -22.40 33.62
CA PHE A 150 -10.85 -22.10 34.49
C PHE A 150 -10.93 -23.04 35.69
N LEU A 151 -10.62 -24.32 35.50
CA LEU A 151 -10.61 -25.35 36.55
C LEU A 151 -9.39 -25.24 37.47
N VAL A 152 -8.20 -25.02 36.92
CA VAL A 152 -6.92 -24.98 37.67
C VAL A 152 -6.80 -23.73 38.53
N LEU A 153 -7.36 -22.61 38.09
CA LEU A 153 -7.32 -21.32 38.80
C LEU A 153 -8.41 -21.18 39.87
N ARG A 154 -9.17 -22.25 40.17
CA ARG A 154 -10.36 -22.21 41.02
C ARG A 154 -10.13 -21.64 42.41
N ASP A 155 -8.99 -21.99 43.00
CA ASP A 155 -8.70 -21.70 44.41
C ASP A 155 -7.84 -20.43 44.59
N THR A 156 -7.28 -19.89 43.51
CA THR A 156 -6.33 -18.76 43.56
C THR A 156 -6.91 -17.46 43.01
N VAL A 157 -7.94 -17.52 42.16
CA VAL A 157 -8.46 -16.37 41.43
C VAL A 157 -9.95 -16.17 41.70
N SER A 158 -10.40 -14.90 41.71
CA SER A 158 -11.81 -14.57 41.93
C SER A 158 -12.73 -15.18 40.87
N LYS A 159 -13.93 -15.60 41.30
CA LYS A 159 -14.96 -16.19 40.43
C LYS A 159 -15.27 -15.33 39.21
N ARG A 160 -15.30 -14.00 39.37
CA ARG A 160 -15.56 -13.04 38.28
C ARG A 160 -14.48 -13.07 37.20
N LEU A 161 -13.20 -13.01 37.57
CA LEU A 161 -12.11 -13.03 36.58
C LEU A 161 -12.06 -14.38 35.87
N ARG A 162 -12.30 -15.48 36.60
CA ARG A 162 -12.37 -16.82 36.01
C ARG A 162 -13.52 -16.97 35.01
N LEU A 163 -14.73 -16.54 35.37
CA LEU A 163 -15.88 -16.59 34.48
C LEU A 163 -15.66 -15.72 33.24
N PHE A 164 -15.11 -14.52 33.42
CA PHE A 164 -14.72 -13.65 32.31
C PHE A 164 -13.71 -14.34 31.38
N SER A 165 -12.66 -14.95 31.94
CA SER A 165 -11.67 -15.71 31.16
C SER A 165 -12.33 -16.87 30.41
N LEU A 166 -13.23 -17.62 31.04
CA LEU A 166 -13.92 -18.74 30.37
C LEU A 166 -14.78 -18.25 29.20
N VAL A 167 -15.62 -17.24 29.42
CA VAL A 167 -16.54 -16.72 28.40
C VAL A 167 -15.77 -16.15 27.22
N VAL A 168 -14.84 -15.25 27.48
CA VAL A 168 -14.06 -14.58 26.43
C VAL A 168 -13.20 -15.60 25.68
N GLY A 169 -12.53 -16.52 26.38
CA GLY A 169 -11.74 -17.57 25.72
C GLY A 169 -12.59 -18.51 24.86
N THR A 170 -13.80 -18.86 25.31
CA THR A 170 -14.70 -19.73 24.54
C THR A 170 -15.22 -19.02 23.30
N ILE A 171 -15.61 -17.74 23.40
CA ILE A 171 -16.07 -16.95 22.24
C ILE A 171 -14.96 -16.84 21.20
N ALA A 172 -13.72 -16.56 21.62
CA ALA A 172 -12.58 -16.49 20.71
C ALA A 172 -12.38 -17.80 19.95
N VAL A 173 -12.25 -18.92 20.67
CA VAL A 173 -11.95 -20.22 20.06
C VAL A 173 -13.11 -20.74 19.21
N VAL A 174 -14.37 -20.48 19.58
CA VAL A 174 -15.53 -20.86 18.76
C VAL A 174 -15.62 -20.00 17.50
N GLY A 175 -15.25 -18.73 17.57
CA GLY A 175 -15.13 -17.85 16.41
C GLY A 175 -14.08 -18.38 15.42
N ASP A 176 -12.88 -18.66 15.91
CA ASP A 176 -11.76 -19.16 15.11
C ASP A 176 -12.07 -20.55 14.50
N LEU A 177 -12.55 -21.49 15.32
CA LEU A 177 -12.96 -22.83 14.87
C LEU A 177 -14.08 -22.76 13.83
N GLY A 178 -15.03 -21.86 14.02
CA GLY A 178 -16.12 -21.63 13.09
C GLY A 178 -15.60 -21.10 11.75
N GLN A 179 -14.63 -20.19 11.78
CA GLN A 179 -13.98 -19.66 10.58
C GLN A 179 -13.27 -20.77 9.78
N GLU A 180 -12.45 -21.59 10.45
CA GLU A 180 -11.76 -22.72 9.81
C GLU A 180 -12.73 -23.73 9.16
N ILE A 181 -13.87 -23.99 9.82
CA ILE A 181 -14.92 -24.87 9.27
C ILE A 181 -15.61 -24.21 8.08
N THR A 182 -15.91 -22.91 8.14
CA THR A 182 -16.54 -22.22 7.00
C THR A 182 -15.60 -22.10 5.81
N ASP A 183 -14.30 -21.92 6.03
CA ASP A 183 -13.29 -21.88 4.97
C ASP A 183 -13.17 -23.26 4.30
N LEU A 184 -13.21 -24.34 5.08
CA LEU A 184 -13.24 -25.72 4.55
C LEU A 184 -14.51 -26.03 3.74
N LEU A 185 -15.64 -25.39 4.07
CA LEU A 185 -16.94 -25.59 3.43
C LEU A 185 -17.27 -24.51 2.38
N ASP A 186 -16.35 -23.58 2.12
CA ASP A 186 -16.53 -22.46 1.17
C ASP A 186 -17.71 -21.51 1.52
N LEU A 187 -18.03 -21.36 2.81
CA LEU A 187 -19.15 -20.56 3.34
C LEU A 187 -18.72 -19.15 3.79
N HIS A 188 -18.14 -18.38 2.87
CA HIS A 188 -17.52 -17.06 3.11
C HIS A 188 -18.38 -16.06 3.90
N SER A 189 -19.69 -15.98 3.64
CA SER A 189 -20.59 -15.04 4.34
C SER A 189 -20.76 -15.37 5.82
N VAL A 190 -20.80 -16.67 6.17
CA VAL A 190 -20.90 -17.13 7.56
C VAL A 190 -19.56 -16.94 8.27
N GLY A 191 -18.45 -17.20 7.56
CA GLY A 191 -17.09 -16.95 8.06
C GLY A 191 -16.91 -15.51 8.54
N ARG A 192 -17.37 -14.51 7.76
CA ARG A 192 -17.32 -13.09 8.17
C ARG A 192 -18.05 -12.81 9.49
N ILE A 193 -19.22 -13.41 9.71
CA ILE A 193 -20.00 -13.23 10.95
C ILE A 193 -19.23 -13.83 12.14
N LEU A 194 -18.56 -14.96 11.93
CA LEU A 194 -17.77 -15.64 12.96
C LEU A 194 -16.49 -14.87 13.29
N THR A 195 -15.81 -14.31 12.28
CA THR A 195 -14.66 -13.40 12.49
C THR A 195 -15.05 -12.15 13.27
N LEU A 196 -16.22 -11.57 12.98
CA LEU A 196 -16.81 -10.46 13.74
C LEU A 196 -17.10 -10.88 15.19
N THR A 197 -17.60 -12.09 15.40
CA THR A 197 -17.93 -12.64 16.73
C THR A 197 -16.66 -12.92 17.56
N GLY A 198 -15.60 -13.43 16.93
CA GLY A 198 -14.26 -13.55 17.52
C GLY A 198 -13.57 -12.19 17.76
N GLY A 199 -14.20 -11.11 17.29
CA GLY A 199 -13.74 -9.74 17.43
C GLY A 199 -12.34 -9.54 16.89
N TYR A 200 -12.02 -10.13 15.73
CA TYR A 200 -10.71 -9.97 15.06
C TYR A 200 -9.50 -10.24 15.98
N GLY A 201 -9.61 -11.24 16.87
CA GLY A 201 -8.54 -11.59 17.82
C GLY A 201 -8.48 -10.71 19.08
N TYR A 202 -9.27 -9.63 19.21
CA TYR A 202 -9.38 -8.84 20.45
C TYR A 202 -9.96 -9.65 21.60
N VAL A 203 -10.90 -10.56 21.30
CA VAL A 203 -11.47 -11.47 22.29
C VAL A 203 -10.36 -12.40 22.82
N TRP A 204 -9.55 -12.99 21.95
CA TRP A 204 -8.38 -13.78 22.36
C TRP A 204 -7.35 -12.97 23.16
N SER A 205 -7.19 -11.70 22.82
CA SER A 205 -6.34 -10.75 23.55
C SER A 205 -6.80 -10.55 24.99
N ALA A 206 -8.11 -10.30 25.15
CA ALA A 206 -8.74 -10.12 26.45
C ALA A 206 -8.65 -11.40 27.29
N TRP A 207 -8.80 -12.58 26.66
CA TRP A 207 -8.53 -13.85 27.30
C TRP A 207 -7.08 -13.94 27.80
N THR A 208 -6.10 -13.73 26.93
CA THR A 208 -4.68 -13.81 27.27
C THR A 208 -4.32 -12.86 28.42
N VAL A 209 -4.78 -11.61 28.36
CA VAL A 209 -4.55 -10.62 29.43
C VAL A 209 -5.18 -11.07 30.76
N SER A 210 -6.39 -11.62 30.72
CA SER A 210 -7.05 -12.15 31.92
C SER A 210 -6.29 -13.32 32.54
N ILE A 211 -5.72 -14.22 31.73
CA ILE A 211 -4.85 -15.31 32.17
C ILE A 211 -3.54 -14.78 32.73
N LEU A 212 -2.91 -13.77 32.12
CA LEU A 212 -1.69 -13.14 32.66
C LEU A 212 -1.95 -12.49 34.03
N ILE A 213 -3.11 -11.85 34.22
CA ILE A 213 -3.52 -11.31 35.52
C ILE A 213 -3.72 -12.43 36.54
N ALA A 214 -4.32 -13.54 36.13
CA ALA A 214 -4.49 -14.73 36.97
C ALA A 214 -3.14 -15.36 37.36
N GLN A 215 -2.25 -15.58 36.39
CA GLN A 215 -0.90 -16.09 36.60
C GLN A 215 -0.07 -15.18 37.50
N ALA A 216 -0.23 -13.85 37.41
CA ALA A 216 0.46 -12.91 38.28
C ALA A 216 0.01 -12.97 39.76
N ARG A 217 -1.18 -13.53 40.03
CA ARG A 217 -1.73 -13.70 41.38
C ARG A 217 -1.46 -15.09 41.95
N ASP A 218 -1.25 -16.07 41.09
CA ASP A 218 -1.03 -17.44 41.49
C ASP A 218 0.48 -17.73 41.65
N PRO A 219 0.92 -18.20 42.83
CA PRO A 219 2.34 -18.40 43.13
C PRO A 219 3.02 -19.51 42.30
N ARG A 220 2.26 -20.33 41.55
CA ARG A 220 2.80 -21.37 40.67
C ARG A 220 3.64 -20.79 39.53
N TRP A 221 3.29 -19.60 39.03
CA TRP A 221 3.97 -18.97 37.90
C TRP A 221 4.94 -17.90 38.35
N SER A 222 6.12 -17.89 37.74
CA SER A 222 7.12 -16.88 38.01
C SER A 222 6.76 -15.55 37.36
N ALA A 223 7.21 -14.45 37.96
CA ALA A 223 7.09 -13.12 37.36
C ALA A 223 7.78 -13.03 35.99
N ALA A 224 8.77 -13.90 35.71
CA ALA A 224 9.43 -13.96 34.41
C ALA A 224 8.49 -14.53 33.34
N THR A 225 7.74 -15.60 33.64
CA THR A 225 6.75 -16.19 32.72
C THR A 225 5.65 -15.19 32.40
N VAL A 226 5.12 -14.50 33.41
CA VAL A 226 4.11 -13.45 33.20
C VAL A 226 4.67 -12.31 32.33
N ARG A 227 5.90 -11.85 32.57
CA ARG A 227 6.53 -10.80 31.74
C ARG A 227 6.70 -11.25 30.28
N ILE A 228 7.09 -12.51 30.05
CA ILE A 228 7.23 -13.03 28.69
C ILE A 228 5.87 -13.07 27.99
N GLY A 229 4.80 -13.48 28.70
CA GLY A 229 3.45 -13.43 28.13
C GLY A 229 2.95 -12.01 27.85
N VAL A 230 3.31 -11.03 28.70
CA VAL A 230 3.03 -9.60 28.41
C VAL A 230 3.79 -9.15 27.16
N ILE A 231 5.07 -9.48 27.03
CA ILE A 231 5.86 -9.16 25.83
C ILE A 231 5.23 -9.80 24.59
N ALA A 232 4.85 -11.07 24.66
CA ALA A 232 4.17 -11.76 23.57
C ALA A 232 2.91 -11.00 23.12
N ARG A 233 2.05 -10.62 24.06
CA ARG A 233 0.83 -9.88 23.74
C ARG A 233 1.09 -8.48 23.17
N VAL A 234 2.12 -7.78 23.65
CA VAL A 234 2.52 -6.48 23.09
C VAL A 234 3.02 -6.65 21.66
N VAL A 235 3.87 -7.64 21.40
CA VAL A 235 4.37 -7.94 20.04
C VAL A 235 3.19 -8.27 19.12
N SER A 236 2.28 -9.15 19.53
CA SER A 236 1.09 -9.49 18.72
C SER A 236 0.12 -8.33 18.48
N LEU A 237 0.09 -7.31 19.34
CA LEU A 237 -0.72 -6.10 19.11
C LEU A 237 -0.04 -5.11 18.15
N LEU A 238 1.28 -5.19 18.03
CA LEU A 238 2.06 -4.39 17.09
C LEU A 238 2.13 -5.04 15.69
N GLN A 239 1.75 -6.31 15.59
CA GLN A 239 1.65 -7.02 14.32
C GLN A 239 0.34 -6.65 13.61
N PRO A 240 0.39 -6.13 12.38
CA PRO A 240 -0.81 -5.93 11.57
C PRO A 240 -1.50 -7.27 11.27
N ALA A 241 -2.83 -7.22 11.09
CA ALA A 241 -3.65 -8.40 10.80
C ALA A 241 -3.89 -8.60 9.29
N GLY A 242 -3.41 -7.71 8.41
CA GLY A 242 -3.57 -7.79 6.96
C GLY A 242 -2.28 -7.47 6.20
N MET A 243 -2.25 -7.84 4.92
CA MET A 243 -1.21 -7.45 3.95
C MET A 243 -1.80 -6.43 2.96
N VAL A 244 -1.10 -5.33 2.66
CA VAL A 244 -1.47 -4.40 1.59
C VAL A 244 -0.25 -4.02 0.78
N SER A 245 -0.16 -4.49 -0.48
CA SER A 245 0.97 -4.21 -1.38
C SER A 245 1.03 -2.72 -1.75
N PHE A 246 2.23 -2.15 -1.76
CA PHE A 246 2.49 -0.79 -2.24
C PHE A 246 3.72 -0.78 -3.15
N GLY A 247 3.51 -0.51 -4.44
CA GLY A 247 4.52 0.00 -5.39
C GLY A 247 5.79 -0.83 -5.61
N ASP A 248 6.58 -0.40 -6.60
CA ASP A 248 7.74 -1.15 -7.12
C ASP A 248 9.03 -0.99 -6.29
N GLU A 249 9.01 -0.27 -5.16
CA GLU A 249 10.17 -0.10 -4.27
C GLU A 249 10.11 -1.01 -3.04
N PHE A 250 11.27 -1.54 -2.61
CA PHE A 250 11.41 -2.48 -1.49
C PHE A 250 10.64 -1.98 -0.24
N PRO A 251 9.50 -2.59 0.14
CA PRO A 251 8.60 -1.92 1.08
C PRO A 251 9.16 -2.00 2.51
N GLY A 252 9.71 -0.87 3.00
CA GLY A 252 10.32 -0.80 4.33
C GLY A 252 9.35 -1.17 5.46
N ILE A 253 8.06 -0.89 5.28
CA ILE A 253 7.02 -1.18 6.28
C ILE A 253 6.74 -2.69 6.40
N PHE A 254 6.65 -3.40 5.28
CA PHE A 254 6.51 -4.86 5.26
C PHE A 254 7.70 -5.54 5.88
N THR A 255 8.91 -5.04 5.60
CA THR A 255 10.12 -5.57 6.22
C THR A 255 10.03 -5.55 7.74
N ILE A 256 9.54 -4.44 8.32
CA ILE A 256 9.34 -4.33 9.77
C ILE A 256 8.30 -5.35 10.26
N TYR A 257 7.20 -5.53 9.52
CA TYR A 257 6.16 -6.50 9.88
C TYR A 257 6.62 -7.94 9.82
N THR A 258 7.33 -8.31 8.76
CA THR A 258 7.87 -9.66 8.62
C THR A 258 8.91 -9.95 9.70
N LEU A 259 9.75 -8.96 10.05
CA LEU A 259 10.68 -9.07 11.18
C LEU A 259 9.97 -9.20 12.53
N LEU A 260 8.88 -8.44 12.73
CA LEU A 260 8.08 -8.53 13.94
C LEU A 260 7.37 -9.90 14.02
N GLY A 261 6.85 -10.37 12.89
CA GLY A 261 6.44 -11.74 12.55
C GLY A 261 7.41 -12.78 13.10
N ALA A 262 8.62 -12.74 12.57
CA ALA A 262 9.72 -13.60 12.91
C ALA A 262 10.10 -13.51 14.41
N ALA A 263 9.99 -12.33 15.02
CA ALA A 263 10.26 -12.10 16.43
C ALA A 263 9.13 -12.56 17.38
N SER A 264 7.96 -12.98 16.87
CA SER A 264 6.77 -13.39 17.63
C SER A 264 6.90 -14.77 18.30
N VAL A 265 8.10 -15.15 18.71
CA VAL A 265 8.37 -16.42 19.42
C VAL A 265 7.98 -16.41 20.89
N PHE A 266 7.70 -15.23 21.45
CA PHE A 266 7.42 -15.07 22.87
C PHE A 266 6.13 -15.78 23.31
N GLY A 267 5.14 -15.93 22.43
CA GLY A 267 3.90 -16.68 22.71
C GLY A 267 4.20 -18.15 23.04
N LEU A 268 4.92 -18.83 22.14
CA LEU A 268 5.36 -20.22 22.35
C LEU A 268 6.22 -20.38 23.61
N VAL A 269 7.12 -19.42 23.86
CA VAL A 269 7.94 -19.45 25.08
C VAL A 269 7.07 -19.27 26.33
N TRP A 270 6.07 -18.40 26.30
CA TRP A 270 5.14 -18.20 27.40
C TRP A 270 4.34 -19.48 27.70
N GLU A 271 3.77 -20.13 26.68
CA GLU A 271 3.05 -21.40 26.84
C GLU A 271 3.95 -22.49 27.39
N ALA A 272 5.15 -22.65 26.83
CA ALA A 272 6.11 -23.66 27.27
C ALA A 272 6.51 -23.44 28.73
N ARG A 273 6.79 -22.19 29.12
CA ARG A 273 7.14 -21.85 30.51
C ARG A 273 5.97 -22.02 31.46
N THR A 274 4.76 -21.68 31.02
CA THR A 274 3.52 -21.94 31.76
C THR A 274 3.37 -23.44 32.03
N ALA A 275 3.58 -24.29 31.02
CA ALA A 275 3.57 -25.75 31.15
C ALA A 275 4.70 -26.28 32.05
N HIS A 276 5.89 -25.69 31.99
CA HIS A 276 7.03 -26.06 32.83
C HIS A 276 6.83 -25.72 34.31
N GLU A 277 6.22 -24.57 34.61
CA GLU A 277 6.05 -24.05 35.96
C GLU A 277 4.81 -24.59 36.68
N LEU A 278 3.79 -25.06 35.94
CA LEU A 278 2.60 -25.74 36.50
C LEU A 278 2.93 -26.91 37.44
N ALA A 279 4.09 -27.54 37.26
CA ALA A 279 4.56 -28.66 38.09
C ALA A 279 5.78 -28.30 38.96
N ALA A 280 6.14 -27.02 39.06
CA ALA A 280 7.24 -26.57 39.91
C ALA A 280 6.81 -26.57 41.39
N PRO A 281 7.76 -26.80 42.32
CA PRO A 281 7.48 -26.65 43.74
C PRO A 281 7.00 -25.22 44.04
N LEU A 282 5.90 -25.10 44.79
CA LEU A 282 5.39 -23.79 45.21
C LEU A 282 6.48 -23.04 46.00
N PRO A 283 6.76 -21.76 45.69
CA PRO A 283 7.63 -20.95 46.52
C PRO A 283 7.08 -20.93 47.95
N ARG A 284 7.93 -21.21 48.95
CA ARG A 284 7.56 -20.99 50.35
C ARG A 284 7.22 -19.51 50.54
N PRO A 285 6.10 -19.16 51.19
CA PRO A 285 5.72 -17.77 51.39
C PRO A 285 6.84 -17.04 52.14
N GLY A 286 7.46 -16.06 51.48
CA GLY A 286 8.38 -15.13 52.13
C GLY A 286 7.62 -14.17 53.06
N PRO A 287 8.29 -13.56 54.05
CA PRO A 287 7.66 -12.62 54.98
C PRO A 287 6.93 -11.52 54.21
N GLY A 288 5.62 -11.43 54.46
CA GLY A 288 4.68 -10.61 53.69
C GLY A 288 5.11 -9.16 53.65
N HIS A 289 5.41 -8.66 52.45
CA HIS A 289 5.53 -7.22 52.23
C HIS A 289 4.14 -6.61 52.28
N VAL A 290 3.78 -6.05 53.43
CA VAL A 290 2.59 -5.22 53.61
C VAL A 290 2.66 -4.08 52.57
N PRO A 291 1.66 -3.93 51.69
CA PRO A 291 1.67 -2.87 50.70
C PRO A 291 1.56 -1.51 51.42
N VAL A 292 2.70 -0.81 51.52
CA VAL A 292 2.75 0.56 52.05
C VAL A 292 1.94 1.46 51.13
N ARG A 293 0.76 1.89 51.60
CA ARG A 293 -0.02 2.96 50.97
C ARG A 293 0.82 4.24 51.04
N PRO A 294 1.13 4.91 49.90
CA PRO A 294 1.82 6.19 49.95
C PRO A 294 0.98 7.20 50.73
N ALA A 295 1.60 7.93 51.65
CA ALA A 295 0.94 8.97 52.44
C ALA A 295 0.31 10.03 51.50
N ALA A 296 -0.93 10.39 51.79
CA ALA A 296 -1.70 11.33 50.99
C ALA A 296 -1.11 12.74 51.11
N ARG A 297 -0.64 13.30 49.98
CA ARG A 297 -0.42 14.74 49.85
C ARG A 297 -1.74 15.40 49.40
N TRP A 298 -1.88 16.68 49.77
CA TRP A 298 -3.10 17.48 49.68
C TRP A 298 -3.86 17.34 48.34
N TRP A 299 -5.18 17.17 48.46
CA TRP A 299 -6.14 16.84 47.41
C TRP A 299 -6.26 17.83 46.22
N PRO A 300 -6.02 19.16 46.33
CA PRO A 300 -6.24 20.06 45.20
C PRO A 300 -5.22 19.86 44.06
N LEU A 301 -3.99 19.40 44.34
CA LEU A 301 -2.96 19.25 43.30
C LEU A 301 -3.18 18.06 42.37
N ALA A 302 -3.87 17.01 42.83
CA ALA A 302 -4.15 15.85 41.98
C ALA A 302 -5.27 16.12 40.97
N ALA A 303 -6.19 17.05 41.28
CA ALA A 303 -7.21 17.53 40.35
C ALA A 303 -6.58 18.32 39.17
N VAL A 304 -5.44 18.99 39.39
CA VAL A 304 -4.68 19.68 38.34
C VAL A 304 -4.19 18.72 37.25
N ALA A 305 -3.95 17.43 37.55
CA ALA A 305 -3.56 16.45 36.55
C ALA A 305 -4.73 15.97 35.66
N ILE A 306 -5.99 16.26 36.04
CA ILE A 306 -7.19 15.86 35.30
C ILE A 306 -7.58 16.92 34.26
N ALA A 307 -7.26 18.19 34.52
CA ALA A 307 -7.64 19.29 33.65
C ALA A 307 -6.96 19.26 32.26
N PRO A 308 -5.65 18.96 32.10
CA PRO A 308 -4.98 19.10 30.82
C PRO A 308 -5.62 18.27 29.68
N PRO A 309 -5.99 16.98 29.84
CA PRO A 309 -6.63 16.23 28.78
C PRO A 309 -8.07 16.67 28.47
N LEU A 310 -8.74 17.36 29.41
CA LEU A 310 -10.10 17.88 29.21
C LEU A 310 -10.12 19.15 28.37
N ILE A 311 -9.06 19.97 28.40
CA ILE A 311 -9.01 21.23 27.65
C ILE A 311 -9.13 21.00 26.13
N PRO A 312 -8.27 20.19 25.47
CA PRO A 312 -8.39 19.96 24.04
C PRO A 312 -9.66 19.18 23.67
N ALA A 313 -10.12 18.27 24.54
CA ALA A 313 -11.38 17.55 24.37
C ALA A 313 -12.59 18.49 24.39
N ALA A 314 -12.67 19.40 25.36
CA ALA A 314 -13.77 20.36 25.46
C ALA A 314 -13.81 21.31 24.26
N VAL A 315 -12.64 21.77 23.79
CA VAL A 315 -12.57 22.62 22.60
C VAL A 315 -12.96 21.83 21.35
N ASN A 316 -12.51 20.59 21.15
CA ASN A 316 -12.97 19.77 20.01
C ASN A 316 -14.49 19.54 20.06
N LEU A 317 -15.03 19.17 21.23
CA LEU A 317 -16.45 18.91 21.42
C LEU A 317 -17.30 20.16 21.17
N ALA A 318 -16.82 21.34 21.56
CA ALA A 318 -17.49 22.62 21.28
C ALA A 318 -17.60 22.92 19.78
N HIS A 319 -16.72 22.35 18.96
CA HIS A 319 -16.77 22.43 17.50
C HIS A 319 -17.44 21.20 16.85
N GLY A 320 -18.14 20.37 17.64
CA GLY A 320 -18.80 19.16 17.15
C GLY A 320 -17.84 18.03 16.77
N LYS A 321 -16.58 18.09 17.22
CA LYS A 321 -15.54 17.08 16.94
C LYS A 321 -15.25 16.27 18.19
N TYR A 322 -14.99 14.98 18.01
CA TYR A 322 -14.73 14.06 19.12
C TYR A 322 -13.55 13.12 18.87
N LEU A 323 -12.78 13.39 17.80
CA LEU A 323 -11.58 12.63 17.43
C LEU A 323 -10.32 13.26 18.04
N TRP A 324 -9.31 12.44 18.29
CA TRP A 324 -8.00 12.84 18.79
C TRP A 324 -6.99 13.08 17.67
N ILE A 325 -6.81 12.10 16.79
CA ILE A 325 -5.94 12.15 15.62
C ILE A 325 -6.78 12.32 14.35
N GLY A 326 -7.92 11.61 14.26
CA GLY A 326 -8.75 11.56 13.07
C GLY A 326 -8.07 10.80 11.92
N PRO A 327 -8.51 10.99 10.66
CA PRO A 327 -7.97 10.31 9.48
C PRO A 327 -6.61 10.91 9.05
N ARG A 328 -5.69 11.12 9.99
CA ARG A 328 -4.44 11.87 9.78
C ARG A 328 -3.20 11.09 10.21
N GLY A 329 -2.18 11.20 9.36
CA GLY A 329 -0.83 10.79 9.65
C GLY A 329 -0.61 9.28 9.55
N VAL A 330 0.67 8.90 9.57
CA VAL A 330 1.12 7.54 9.27
C VAL A 330 0.56 6.50 10.25
N ILE A 331 0.22 6.89 11.49
CA ILE A 331 -0.36 5.94 12.45
C ILE A 331 -1.80 5.58 12.11
N GLU A 332 -2.64 6.53 11.68
CA GLU A 332 -4.00 6.19 11.26
C GLU A 332 -3.95 5.35 9.98
N GLN A 333 -3.12 5.74 9.02
CA GLN A 333 -2.90 4.98 7.80
C GLN A 333 -2.40 3.56 8.09
N PHE A 334 -1.43 3.40 9.00
CA PHE A 334 -0.95 2.11 9.48
C PHE A 334 -2.10 1.27 10.03
N VAL A 335 -2.94 1.83 10.90
CA VAL A 335 -3.98 1.04 11.55
C VAL A 335 -5.13 0.71 10.60
N ARG A 336 -5.43 1.62 9.67
CA ARG A 336 -6.50 1.45 8.68
C ARG A 336 -6.08 0.51 7.55
N VAL A 337 -4.95 0.80 6.92
CA VAL A 337 -4.49 0.13 5.71
C VAL A 337 -3.79 -1.17 6.09
N ASP A 338 -2.77 -1.11 6.95
CA ASP A 338 -2.00 -2.31 7.29
C ASP A 338 -2.70 -3.16 8.37
N GLY A 339 -3.38 -2.50 9.32
CA GLY A 339 -4.05 -3.16 10.42
C GLY A 339 -5.30 -3.95 10.02
N GLY A 340 -5.91 -3.67 8.86
CA GLY A 340 -7.18 -4.26 8.43
C GLY A 340 -8.40 -3.72 9.20
N SER A 341 -9.59 -4.10 8.72
CA SER A 341 -10.89 -3.53 9.16
C SER A 341 -11.18 -3.65 10.67
N GLY A 342 -10.71 -4.72 11.32
CA GLY A 342 -10.86 -4.90 12.77
C GLY A 342 -10.02 -3.94 13.61
N ASN A 343 -8.78 -3.67 13.18
CA ASN A 343 -7.90 -2.73 13.87
C ASN A 343 -8.34 -1.28 13.64
N ALA A 344 -8.85 -0.98 12.45
CA ALA A 344 -9.50 0.29 12.15
C ALA A 344 -10.65 0.64 13.11
N LEU A 345 -11.55 -0.31 13.41
CA LEU A 345 -12.65 -0.06 14.34
C LEU A 345 -12.15 0.21 15.77
N THR A 346 -11.17 -0.56 16.23
CA THR A 346 -10.60 -0.38 17.57
C THR A 346 -9.83 0.93 17.68
N TRP A 347 -9.13 1.31 16.62
CA TRP A 347 -8.51 2.62 16.50
C TRP A 347 -9.55 3.73 16.54
N PHE A 348 -10.64 3.62 15.77
CA PHE A 348 -11.74 4.57 15.83
C PHE A 348 -12.27 4.72 17.26
N VAL A 349 -12.56 3.62 17.95
CA VAL A 349 -13.02 3.67 19.36
C VAL A 349 -11.98 4.33 20.28
N LEU A 350 -10.69 4.04 20.09
CA LEU A 350 -9.61 4.67 20.87
C LEU A 350 -9.48 6.17 20.56
N ASP A 351 -9.56 6.53 19.29
CA ASP A 351 -9.47 7.90 18.76
C ASP A 351 -10.63 8.75 19.31
N VAL A 352 -11.84 8.20 19.28
CA VAL A 352 -13.03 8.77 19.94
C VAL A 352 -12.80 8.87 21.45
N PHE A 353 -12.40 7.79 22.12
CA PHE A 353 -12.20 7.78 23.57
C PHE A 353 -11.19 8.84 24.04
N VAL A 354 -10.09 9.03 23.31
CA VAL A 354 -9.10 10.06 23.61
C VAL A 354 -9.64 11.45 23.28
N GLY A 355 -10.30 11.62 22.12
CA GLY A 355 -10.86 12.89 21.67
C GLY A 355 -11.99 13.43 22.55
N VAL A 356 -12.81 12.55 23.15
CA VAL A 356 -13.84 12.96 24.15
C VAL A 356 -13.28 13.18 25.56
N GLY A 357 -11.97 13.04 25.77
CA GLY A 357 -11.34 13.29 27.08
C GLY A 357 -11.29 12.08 28.01
N GLY A 358 -11.48 10.86 27.52
CA GLY A 358 -11.36 9.60 28.28
C GLY A 358 -10.08 9.46 29.14
N PRO A 359 -8.90 9.94 28.70
CA PRO A 359 -7.70 9.96 29.54
C PRO A 359 -7.88 10.68 30.89
N ALA A 360 -8.73 11.70 30.97
CA ALA A 360 -9.05 12.38 32.23
C ALA A 360 -9.72 11.44 33.24
N LEU A 361 -10.60 10.54 32.78
CA LEU A 361 -11.23 9.51 33.62
C LEU A 361 -10.19 8.49 34.11
N VAL A 362 -9.20 8.15 33.28
CA VAL A 362 -8.10 7.25 33.67
C VAL A 362 -7.22 7.90 34.74
N VAL A 363 -6.91 9.19 34.59
CA VAL A 363 -6.20 9.98 35.62
C VAL A 363 -7.01 10.02 36.91
N LEU A 364 -8.29 10.36 36.85
CA LEU A 364 -9.18 10.40 38.00
C LEU A 364 -9.22 9.04 38.73
N ALA A 365 -9.40 7.95 37.99
CA ALA A 365 -9.41 6.60 38.56
C ALA A 365 -8.07 6.25 39.24
N ALA A 366 -6.94 6.67 38.66
CA ALA A 366 -5.62 6.46 39.25
C ALA A 366 -5.42 7.24 40.54
N VAL A 367 -5.88 8.50 40.56
CA VAL A 367 -5.86 9.40 41.72
C VAL A 367 -6.79 8.91 42.83
N LEU A 368 -7.97 8.38 42.50
CA LEU A 368 -8.93 7.83 43.46
C LEU A 368 -8.44 6.50 44.05
N ARG A 369 -7.90 5.59 43.22
CA ARG A 369 -7.41 4.27 43.69
C ARG A 369 -6.10 4.35 44.46
N ARG A 370 -5.28 5.39 44.24
CA ARG A 370 -4.02 5.68 44.95
C ARG A 370 -3.03 4.51 45.03
N THR A 371 -3.12 3.53 44.15
CA THR A 371 -2.16 2.43 44.15
C THR A 371 -0.97 2.79 43.27
N ARG A 372 0.25 2.42 43.70
CA ARG A 372 1.45 2.64 42.88
C ARG A 372 1.36 1.99 41.50
N ARG A 373 0.62 0.88 41.40
CA ARG A 373 0.42 0.15 40.14
C ARG A 373 -0.47 0.94 39.20
N THR A 374 -1.61 1.44 39.69
CA THR A 374 -2.54 2.25 38.87
C THR A 374 -1.88 3.53 38.42
N LEU A 375 -1.19 4.25 39.30
CA LEU A 375 -0.49 5.49 38.95
C LEU A 375 0.58 5.28 37.87
N ARG A 376 1.45 4.27 38.04
CA ARG A 376 2.47 3.96 37.03
C ARG A 376 1.88 3.55 35.70
N PHE A 377 0.84 2.72 35.72
CA PHE A 377 0.16 2.28 34.50
C PHE A 377 -0.40 3.48 33.76
N THR A 378 -1.17 4.34 34.44
CA THR A 378 -1.74 5.56 33.85
C THR A 378 -0.67 6.49 33.31
N THR A 379 0.42 6.75 34.05
CA THR A 379 1.54 7.57 33.55
C THR A 379 2.14 7.00 32.26
N VAL A 380 2.39 5.69 32.20
CA VAL A 380 2.95 5.05 31.00
C VAL A 380 1.96 5.11 29.83
N THR A 381 0.68 4.83 30.08
CA THR A 381 -0.36 4.92 29.04
C THR A 381 -0.46 6.33 28.45
N LEU A 382 -0.42 7.37 29.29
CA LEU A 382 -0.46 8.76 28.84
C LEU A 382 0.78 9.15 28.03
N ILE A 383 1.97 8.68 28.42
CA ILE A 383 3.20 8.92 27.65
C ILE A 383 3.14 8.24 26.28
N ILE A 384 2.67 7.00 26.22
CA ILE A 384 2.52 6.27 24.96
C ILE A 384 1.51 6.98 24.05
N ALA A 385 0.34 7.35 24.60
CA ALA A 385 -0.65 8.11 23.84
C ALA A 385 -0.05 9.44 23.33
N ALA A 386 0.64 10.21 24.18
CA ALA A 386 1.31 11.44 23.75
C ALA A 386 2.33 11.21 22.62
N ALA A 387 3.14 10.15 22.69
CA ALA A 387 4.10 9.82 21.64
C ALA A 387 3.40 9.49 20.32
N VAL A 388 2.31 8.72 20.37
CA VAL A 388 1.51 8.34 19.20
C VAL A 388 0.88 9.57 18.54
N GLY A 389 0.19 10.42 19.30
CA GLY A 389 -0.43 11.63 18.74
C GLY A 389 0.58 12.63 18.19
N PHE A 390 1.78 12.69 18.78
CA PHE A 390 2.87 13.53 18.28
C PHE A 390 3.45 12.99 16.97
N ALA A 391 3.70 11.67 16.88
CA ALA A 391 4.13 11.03 15.64
C ALA A 391 3.10 11.23 14.51
N SER A 392 1.81 11.09 14.81
CA SER A 392 0.74 11.40 13.84
C SER A 392 0.75 12.87 13.42
N ALA A 393 0.96 13.81 14.34
CA ALA A 393 1.01 15.24 14.01
C ALA A 393 2.20 15.60 13.12
N LEU A 394 3.36 14.97 13.32
CA LEU A 394 4.54 15.17 12.50
C LEU A 394 4.43 14.57 11.10
N THR A 395 3.64 13.50 10.96
CA THR A 395 3.46 12.76 9.71
C THR A 395 2.13 13.05 9.02
N ALA A 396 1.31 13.95 9.56
CA ALA A 396 0.07 14.35 8.94
C ALA A 396 0.35 15.12 7.65
N THR A 397 0.01 14.51 6.52
CA THR A 397 -0.15 15.21 5.25
C THR A 397 -1.46 16.00 5.26
N PRO A 398 -1.54 17.16 4.59
CA PRO A 398 -2.82 17.81 4.33
C PRO A 398 -3.70 16.82 3.57
N VAL A 399 -4.95 16.69 3.99
CA VAL A 399 -5.83 15.71 3.39
C VAL A 399 -6.38 16.29 2.08
N PRO A 400 -6.32 15.56 0.94
CA PRO A 400 -6.75 16.08 -0.37
C PRO A 400 -8.22 16.53 -0.36
N GLU A 401 -8.55 17.57 -1.15
CA GLU A 401 -9.91 18.12 -1.25
C GLU A 401 -10.94 17.14 -1.84
N ASP A 402 -10.53 16.16 -2.65
CA ASP A 402 -11.42 15.10 -3.20
C ASP A 402 -11.63 13.94 -2.20
N PHE A 403 -12.18 14.27 -1.04
CA PHE A 403 -12.48 13.33 0.06
C PHE A 403 -13.66 12.37 -0.21
N GLY A 404 -14.33 12.51 -1.35
CA GLY A 404 -15.75 12.13 -1.51
C GLY A 404 -16.08 10.69 -1.92
N ASP A 405 -15.34 10.03 -2.82
CA ASP A 405 -15.92 8.84 -3.48
C ASP A 405 -15.06 7.57 -3.52
N ALA A 406 -13.74 7.65 -3.31
CA ALA A 406 -12.85 6.49 -3.42
C ALA A 406 -11.98 6.20 -2.18
N TYR A 407 -12.11 7.00 -1.11
CA TYR A 407 -11.35 6.78 0.11
C TYR A 407 -11.95 5.63 0.91
N GLU A 408 -11.32 4.45 0.93
CA GLU A 408 -11.79 3.33 1.77
C GLU A 408 -11.92 3.70 3.27
N GLY A 409 -11.27 4.79 3.73
CA GLY A 409 -11.42 5.29 5.10
C GLY A 409 -12.71 6.07 5.37
N SER A 410 -13.49 6.45 4.37
CA SER A 410 -14.85 7.00 4.57
C SER A 410 -15.79 5.95 5.17
N ARG A 411 -15.44 4.65 5.06
CA ARG A 411 -16.14 3.56 5.76
C ARG A 411 -15.94 3.55 7.28
N ILE A 412 -14.86 4.16 7.79
CA ILE A 412 -14.53 4.16 9.22
C ILE A 412 -14.88 5.51 9.84
N TYR A 413 -14.58 6.60 9.14
CA TYR A 413 -14.95 7.96 9.52
C TYR A 413 -16.04 8.45 8.57
N PRO A 414 -17.33 8.36 8.95
CA PRO A 414 -18.39 8.84 8.09
C PRO A 414 -18.19 10.32 7.75
N GLU A 415 -18.35 10.67 6.48
CA GLU A 415 -18.13 12.04 5.96
C GLU A 415 -18.95 13.09 6.70
N SER A 416 -20.12 12.70 7.22
CA SER A 416 -20.98 13.53 8.07
C SER A 416 -20.32 14.01 9.37
N LEU A 417 -19.17 13.47 9.75
CA LEU A 417 -18.37 13.91 10.90
C LEU A 417 -17.44 15.08 10.58
N PHE A 418 -17.25 15.37 9.30
CA PHE A 418 -16.41 16.45 8.80
C PHE A 418 -17.30 17.62 8.39
N THR A 419 -16.92 18.82 8.84
CA THR A 419 -17.68 20.04 8.56
C THR A 419 -16.87 20.80 7.53
N GLU A 420 -17.41 20.92 6.32
CA GLU A 420 -16.85 21.80 5.30
C GLU A 420 -16.83 23.23 5.83
N LYS A 421 -15.66 23.89 5.74
CA LYS A 421 -15.61 25.35 5.82
C LYS A 421 -16.13 25.95 4.52
N HIS A 422 -16.48 27.24 4.56
CA HIS A 422 -16.88 28.05 3.40
C HIS A 422 -15.84 28.19 2.26
N ALA A 423 -14.76 27.42 2.28
CA ALA A 423 -13.67 27.44 1.30
C ALA A 423 -13.20 26.02 0.90
N GLY A 424 -13.98 24.96 1.14
CA GLY A 424 -13.60 23.58 0.78
C GLY A 424 -12.62 22.89 1.74
N GLU A 425 -11.90 23.64 2.58
CA GLU A 425 -11.00 23.04 3.57
C GLU A 425 -11.75 22.29 4.69
N ILE A 426 -11.39 21.03 4.91
CA ILE A 426 -11.99 20.20 5.97
C ILE A 426 -11.38 20.56 7.33
N PHE A 427 -12.21 21.15 8.20
CA PHE A 427 -11.81 21.45 9.57
C PHE A 427 -11.87 20.19 10.46
N LEU A 428 -10.70 19.64 10.78
CA LEU A 428 -10.53 18.40 11.57
C LEU A 428 -10.26 18.66 13.07
N GLY A 429 -10.56 19.86 13.57
CA GLY A 429 -10.39 20.21 14.99
C GLY A 429 -8.96 20.58 15.39
N ILE A 430 -8.69 20.58 16.71
CA ILE A 430 -7.38 20.91 17.28
C ILE A 430 -6.32 19.90 16.83
N SER A 431 -5.11 20.40 16.54
CA SER A 431 -3.97 19.56 16.16
C SER A 431 -3.70 18.44 17.19
N PRO A 432 -3.40 17.20 16.75
CA PRO A 432 -3.04 16.09 17.64
C PRO A 432 -1.82 16.39 18.53
N ALA A 433 -0.98 17.36 18.15
CA ALA A 433 0.13 17.84 18.97
C ALA A 433 -0.31 18.46 20.30
N TRP A 434 -1.45 19.18 20.32
CA TRP A 434 -1.98 19.78 21.54
C TRP A 434 -2.52 18.73 22.52
N TYR A 435 -3.23 17.71 22.01
CA TYR A 435 -3.60 16.54 22.82
C TYR A 435 -2.36 15.86 23.41
N SER A 436 -1.34 15.67 22.58
CA SER A 436 -0.09 15.03 23.00
C SER A 436 0.62 15.79 24.11
N ALA A 437 0.69 17.12 23.99
CA ALA A 437 1.22 17.99 25.04
C ALA A 437 0.40 17.89 26.33
N ALA A 438 -0.92 17.91 26.24
CA ALA A 438 -1.82 17.78 27.39
C ALA A 438 -1.69 16.43 28.13
N LEU A 439 -1.59 15.33 27.37
CA LEU A 439 -1.40 13.99 27.92
C LEU A 439 -0.03 13.86 28.59
N LEU A 440 1.03 14.39 27.97
CA LEU A 440 2.38 14.40 28.53
C LEU A 440 2.45 15.25 29.80
N ALA A 441 1.85 16.43 29.82
CA ALA A 441 1.77 17.30 31.00
C ALA A 441 1.11 16.56 32.18
N SER A 442 0.01 15.84 31.92
CA SER A 442 -0.68 15.03 32.93
C SER A 442 0.19 13.88 33.45
N ALA A 443 0.94 13.22 32.57
CA ALA A 443 1.87 12.15 32.96
C ALA A 443 3.02 12.67 33.84
N LEU A 444 3.57 13.83 33.49
CA LEU A 444 4.63 14.50 34.26
C LEU A 444 4.12 14.96 35.62
N LEU A 445 2.92 15.56 35.68
CA LEU A 445 2.26 15.95 36.93
C LEU A 445 2.03 14.73 37.83
N LEU A 446 1.50 13.62 37.30
CA LEU A 446 1.33 12.38 38.08
C LEU A 446 2.66 11.84 38.61
N SER A 447 3.72 11.90 37.80
CA SER A 447 5.07 11.45 38.19
C SER A 447 5.67 12.33 39.29
N PHE A 448 5.42 13.63 39.24
CA PHE A 448 5.90 14.61 40.21
C PHE A 448 5.13 14.54 41.54
N LEU A 449 3.80 14.41 41.47
CA LEU A 449 2.91 14.39 42.65
C LEU A 449 3.01 13.07 43.43
N TYR A 450 3.35 11.97 42.77
CA TYR A 450 3.45 10.64 43.38
C TYR A 450 4.87 10.03 43.24
N PRO A 451 5.90 10.65 43.83
CA PRO A 451 7.26 10.18 43.71
C PRO A 451 7.43 8.81 44.38
N THR A 452 8.22 7.95 43.75
CA THR A 452 8.62 6.66 44.32
C THR A 452 9.49 6.86 45.57
N PRO A 453 9.35 6.00 46.61
CA PRO A 453 10.13 6.11 47.83
C PRO A 453 11.64 5.95 47.56
N PRO A 454 12.48 6.56 48.42
CA PRO A 454 13.89 6.86 48.14
C PRO A 454 14.87 5.68 48.00
N ALA A 455 14.48 4.43 48.25
CA ALA A 455 15.43 3.33 48.47
C ALA A 455 16.21 2.82 47.23
N ARG A 456 16.10 3.43 46.04
CA ARG A 456 16.84 3.04 44.82
C ARG A 456 17.14 4.24 43.90
N ARG A 457 17.54 5.37 44.51
CA ARG A 457 17.36 6.72 43.94
C ARG A 457 18.29 7.18 42.82
N THR A 458 19.51 6.68 42.64
CA THR A 458 20.51 7.50 41.91
C THR A 458 20.74 7.14 40.43
N ARG A 459 20.81 5.87 40.01
CA ARG A 459 21.12 5.55 38.59
C ARG A 459 19.94 5.53 37.61
N ARG A 460 18.73 5.20 38.05
CA ARG A 460 17.56 5.09 37.15
C ARG A 460 16.84 6.42 36.89
N ARG A 461 16.96 7.40 37.80
CA ARG A 461 16.31 8.71 37.63
C ARG A 461 17.01 9.57 36.60
N VAL A 462 18.35 9.53 36.56
CA VAL A 462 19.14 10.25 35.55
C VAL A 462 18.89 9.70 34.15
N LEU A 463 18.78 8.37 33.99
CA LEU A 463 18.46 7.75 32.70
C LEU A 463 17.04 8.04 32.20
N LEU A 464 16.03 8.03 33.08
CA LEU A 464 14.64 8.32 32.68
C LEU A 464 14.41 9.80 32.44
N LEU A 465 14.99 10.69 33.25
CA LEU A 465 14.90 12.14 33.02
C LEU A 465 15.75 12.58 31.82
N ALA A 466 16.92 11.98 31.60
CA ALA A 466 17.68 12.21 30.38
C ALA A 466 16.89 11.72 29.17
N GLN A 467 16.38 10.47 29.16
CA GLN A 467 15.57 9.96 28.04
C GLN A 467 14.31 10.79 27.77
N VAL A 468 13.61 11.25 28.81
CA VAL A 468 12.43 12.13 28.66
C VAL A 468 12.84 13.53 28.20
N ALA A 469 13.94 14.10 28.70
CA ALA A 469 14.46 15.39 28.24
C ALA A 469 15.00 15.31 26.82
N THR A 470 15.59 14.19 26.41
CA THR A 470 16.03 13.94 25.02
C THR A 470 14.82 13.73 24.11
N LEU A 471 13.76 13.03 24.55
CA LEU A 471 12.50 12.92 23.81
C LEU A 471 11.76 14.25 23.71
N VAL A 472 11.78 15.08 24.76
CA VAL A 472 11.21 16.44 24.75
C VAL A 472 12.06 17.37 23.88
N ALA A 473 13.39 17.33 23.97
CA ALA A 473 14.26 18.12 23.08
C ALA A 473 14.11 17.68 21.61
N LEU A 474 14.09 16.39 21.32
CA LEU A 474 13.84 15.87 19.96
C LEU A 474 12.42 16.20 19.46
N ALA A 475 11.43 16.34 20.35
CA ALA A 475 10.06 16.74 20.00
C ALA A 475 9.89 18.26 19.79
N PHE A 476 10.76 19.10 20.35
CA PHE A 476 10.66 20.56 20.22
C PHE A 476 11.68 21.18 19.25
N VAL A 477 12.74 20.48 18.87
CA VAL A 477 13.73 20.95 17.87
C VAL A 477 13.12 21.25 16.49
N PRO A 478 12.07 20.56 15.97
CA PRO A 478 11.49 20.92 14.67
C PRO A 478 10.56 22.15 14.72
N VAL A 479 10.14 22.59 15.91
CA VAL A 479 9.14 23.65 16.08
C VAL A 479 9.76 25.05 16.06
N ALA A 480 11.06 25.15 16.35
CA ALA A 480 11.76 26.43 16.37
C ALA A 480 12.30 26.87 14.99
N ASP A 481 12.36 25.98 13.99
CA ASP A 481 13.04 26.27 12.71
C ASP A 481 12.16 26.14 11.44
N LEU A 482 10.85 25.95 11.57
CA LEU A 482 9.95 25.85 10.41
C LEU A 482 8.84 26.90 10.47
N ALA A 483 9.19 28.11 10.02
CA ALA A 483 8.22 28.96 9.33
C ALA A 483 7.78 28.23 8.05
N ARG A 484 6.84 27.28 8.17
CA ARG A 484 6.28 26.54 7.02
C ARG A 484 5.43 27.50 6.20
N GLY A 485 6.00 28.00 5.10
CA GLY A 485 5.18 28.43 3.96
C GLY A 485 4.49 27.21 3.33
N PRO A 486 3.50 27.43 2.43
CA PRO A 486 2.89 26.35 1.66
C PRO A 486 3.94 25.53 0.89
N VAL A 487 3.64 24.25 0.70
CA VAL A 487 4.46 23.27 -0.03
C VAL A 487 3.54 22.61 -1.06
N THR A 488 3.69 22.95 -2.33
CA THR A 488 3.02 22.26 -3.45
C THR A 488 3.82 21.01 -3.80
N THR A 489 3.29 19.82 -3.53
CA THR A 489 3.96 18.54 -3.81
C THR A 489 3.94 18.19 -5.29
N ALA A 490 4.74 17.20 -5.72
CA ALA A 490 4.71 16.74 -7.12
C ALA A 490 3.35 16.12 -7.51
N GLU A 491 2.63 15.57 -6.54
CA GLU A 491 1.27 15.04 -6.71
C GLU A 491 0.25 16.16 -6.96
N ASP A 492 0.38 17.30 -6.25
CA ASP A 492 -0.46 18.49 -6.48
C ASP A 492 -0.30 19.08 -7.89
N CYS A 493 0.79 18.71 -8.57
CA CYS A 493 1.15 19.19 -9.90
C CYS A 493 0.72 18.26 -11.03
N ALA A 494 0.40 17.00 -10.72
CA ALA A 494 -0.01 16.04 -11.75
C ALA A 494 -1.45 16.33 -12.19
N PRO A 495 -1.76 16.27 -13.49
CA PRO A 495 -3.15 16.36 -13.95
C PRO A 495 -3.94 15.21 -13.32
N ARG A 496 -5.12 15.53 -12.77
CA ARG A 496 -5.94 14.53 -12.10
C ARG A 496 -6.55 13.62 -13.16
N GLU A 497 -6.15 12.36 -13.17
CA GLU A 497 -6.81 11.34 -13.98
C GLU A 497 -8.24 11.14 -13.45
N THR A 498 -9.23 11.55 -14.24
CA THR A 498 -10.62 11.22 -13.95
C THR A 498 -10.96 9.94 -14.70
N TRP A 499 -11.48 8.94 -14.00
CA TRP A 499 -11.79 7.60 -14.53
C TRP A 499 -12.79 7.59 -15.72
N ARG A 500 -13.33 8.74 -16.13
CA ARG A 500 -14.29 8.88 -17.24
C ARG A 500 -14.10 10.16 -18.07
N GLY A 501 -12.97 10.85 -18.02
CA GLY A 501 -12.80 12.13 -18.71
C GLY A 501 -11.36 12.49 -19.02
N GLU A 502 -11.20 13.47 -19.92
CA GLU A 502 -9.89 14.06 -20.24
C GLU A 502 -9.22 14.57 -18.96
N PRO A 503 -7.89 14.41 -18.80
CA PRO A 503 -7.17 14.87 -17.62
C PRO A 503 -7.44 16.36 -17.40
N LYS A 504 -8.06 16.72 -16.27
CA LYS A 504 -8.30 18.13 -15.98
C LYS A 504 -7.03 18.71 -15.37
N GLU A 505 -6.37 19.60 -16.11
CA GLU A 505 -5.23 20.35 -15.57
C GLU A 505 -5.68 21.17 -14.35
N PRO A 506 -4.91 21.14 -13.25
CA PRO A 506 -5.22 21.92 -12.07
C PRO A 506 -5.10 23.42 -12.37
N GLU A 507 -6.10 24.21 -12.00
CA GLU A 507 -6.09 25.68 -12.14
C GLU A 507 -5.12 26.29 -11.11
N LEU A 508 -3.83 26.28 -11.44
CA LEU A 508 -2.77 26.75 -10.55
C LEU A 508 -2.40 28.22 -10.83
N PRO A 509 -2.25 29.07 -9.79
CA PRO A 509 -1.64 30.38 -9.93
C PRO A 509 -0.23 30.27 -10.51
N ARG A 510 0.22 31.32 -11.21
CA ARG A 510 1.49 31.34 -11.98
C ARG A 510 2.69 30.83 -11.18
N ASP A 511 2.80 31.25 -9.92
CA ASP A 511 3.91 30.85 -9.05
C ASP A 511 3.87 29.35 -8.69
N GLN A 512 2.69 28.75 -8.55
CA GLN A 512 2.55 27.31 -8.29
C GLN A 512 2.82 26.48 -9.55
N ARG A 513 2.39 26.94 -10.73
CA ARG A 513 2.74 26.27 -12.01
C ARG A 513 4.25 26.17 -12.21
N LEU A 514 4.98 27.23 -11.90
CA LEU A 514 6.44 27.21 -11.95
C LEU A 514 7.04 26.24 -10.93
N VAL A 515 6.57 26.24 -9.68
CA VAL A 515 7.03 25.28 -8.67
C VAL A 515 6.77 23.85 -9.14
N CYS A 516 5.61 23.61 -9.74
CA CYS A 516 5.24 22.33 -10.30
C CYS A 516 6.14 21.87 -11.43
N SER A 517 6.38 22.75 -12.41
CA SER A 517 7.31 22.49 -13.51
C SER A 517 8.71 22.14 -12.99
N LEU A 518 9.22 22.87 -11.99
CA LEU A 518 10.54 22.63 -11.41
C LEU A 518 10.63 21.31 -10.63
N ARG A 519 9.57 20.93 -9.91
CA ARG A 519 9.52 19.66 -9.15
C ARG A 519 9.35 18.45 -10.07
N GLN A 520 8.49 18.54 -11.08
CA GLN A 520 8.25 17.45 -12.03
C GLN A 520 9.44 17.21 -12.96
N ALA A 521 10.06 18.29 -13.47
CA ALA A 521 11.22 18.15 -14.34
C ALA A 521 12.47 17.63 -13.58
N ASN A 522 12.46 17.67 -12.24
CA ASN A 522 13.54 17.24 -11.35
C ASN A 522 14.93 17.82 -11.72
N VAL A 523 14.94 18.98 -12.38
CA VAL A 523 16.17 19.65 -12.83
C VAL A 523 16.93 20.18 -11.62
N ILE A 524 16.22 20.68 -10.61
CA ILE A 524 16.82 21.16 -9.37
C ILE A 524 16.56 20.13 -8.27
N LYS A 525 17.62 19.55 -7.72
CA LYS A 525 17.56 18.60 -6.60
C LYS A 525 17.20 19.29 -5.29
N LEU A 526 15.93 19.64 -5.12
CA LEU A 526 15.37 20.15 -3.86
C LEU A 526 14.64 19.02 -3.13
N ALA A 527 14.71 19.02 -1.80
CA ALA A 527 13.92 18.09 -1.01
C ALA A 527 12.42 18.36 -1.25
N ALA A 528 11.60 17.31 -1.33
CA ALA A 528 10.15 17.43 -1.55
C ALA A 528 9.43 18.30 -0.48
N THR A 529 10.04 18.43 0.70
CA THR A 529 9.56 19.23 1.83
C THR A 529 9.97 20.71 1.77
N THR A 530 10.68 21.14 0.74
CA THR A 530 11.10 22.53 0.55
C THR A 530 9.87 23.40 0.31
N SER A 531 9.78 24.57 0.95
CA SER A 531 8.65 25.49 0.78
C SER A 531 8.66 26.18 -0.58
N ASP A 532 7.49 26.51 -1.10
CA ASP A 532 7.34 27.10 -2.44
C ASP A 532 8.07 28.44 -2.54
N ALA A 533 8.05 29.23 -1.47
CA ALA A 533 8.80 30.48 -1.40
C ALA A 533 10.32 30.28 -1.58
N MET A 534 10.88 29.20 -1.03
CA MET A 534 12.30 28.87 -1.18
C MET A 534 12.60 28.37 -2.59
N VAL A 535 11.72 27.56 -3.17
CA VAL A 535 11.82 27.10 -4.58
C VAL A 535 11.83 28.32 -5.52
N LEU A 536 10.89 29.25 -5.34
CA LEU A 536 10.78 30.48 -6.14
C LEU A 536 11.98 31.41 -5.96
N ALA A 537 12.48 31.58 -4.73
CA ALA A 537 13.67 32.37 -4.46
C ALA A 537 14.90 31.78 -5.16
N HIS A 538 15.05 30.45 -5.13
CA HIS A 538 16.14 29.76 -5.81
C HIS A 538 16.01 29.88 -7.34
N ALA A 539 14.81 29.74 -7.90
CA ALA A 539 14.55 29.93 -9.33
C ALA A 539 14.90 31.35 -9.81
N ARG A 540 14.56 32.37 -9.02
CA ARG A 540 14.93 33.78 -9.31
C ARG A 540 16.44 33.99 -9.29
N TRP A 541 17.14 33.37 -8.34
CA TRP A 541 18.60 33.40 -8.30
C TRP A 541 19.24 32.76 -9.55
N LEU A 542 18.74 31.58 -9.97
CA LEU A 542 19.17 30.91 -11.19
C LEU A 542 18.88 31.75 -12.45
N CYS A 543 17.72 32.41 -12.52
CA CYS A 543 17.43 33.34 -13.61
C CYS A 543 18.43 34.51 -13.67
N GLY A 544 18.89 34.99 -12.52
CA GLY A 544 19.96 35.98 -12.44
C GLY A 544 21.26 35.50 -13.09
N ILE A 545 21.68 34.27 -12.79
CA ILE A 545 22.87 33.63 -13.40
C ILE A 545 22.66 33.44 -14.91
N TYR A 546 21.51 32.86 -15.30
CA TYR A 546 21.17 32.60 -16.70
C TYR A 546 21.20 33.88 -17.55
N THR A 547 20.67 34.97 -17.01
CA THR A 547 20.60 36.27 -17.71
C THR A 547 21.96 36.96 -17.80
N ARG A 548 22.77 36.91 -16.73
CA ARG A 548 24.14 37.48 -16.77
C ARG A 548 25.06 36.69 -17.67
N ASN A 549 24.89 35.36 -17.74
CA ASN A 549 25.73 34.45 -18.51
C ASN A 549 27.23 34.66 -18.25
N ASP A 550 27.61 34.91 -16.99
CA ASP A 550 29.01 35.02 -16.59
C ASP A 550 29.66 33.62 -16.64
N PRO A 551 30.73 33.40 -17.43
CA PRO A 551 31.41 32.12 -17.52
C PRO A 551 31.84 31.54 -16.17
N ARG A 552 32.18 32.40 -15.19
CA ARG A 552 32.59 31.96 -13.85
C ARG A 552 31.42 31.45 -13.03
N GLU A 553 30.27 32.13 -13.08
CA GLU A 553 29.06 31.70 -12.37
C GLU A 553 28.50 30.41 -12.98
N VAL A 554 28.50 30.30 -14.31
CA VAL A 554 28.05 29.09 -15.02
C VAL A 554 28.97 27.90 -14.75
N ALA A 555 30.29 28.09 -14.76
CA ALA A 555 31.24 27.03 -14.41
C ALA A 555 31.09 26.57 -12.95
N HIS A 556 30.82 27.51 -12.03
CA HIS A 556 30.54 27.19 -10.64
C HIS A 556 29.23 26.41 -10.47
N LEU A 557 28.18 26.80 -11.19
CA LEU A 557 26.89 26.11 -11.19
C LEU A 557 27.03 24.67 -11.71
N GLN A 558 27.76 24.47 -12.81
CA GLN A 558 28.07 23.15 -13.34
C GLN A 558 28.85 22.30 -12.32
N ALA A 559 29.85 22.88 -11.67
CA ALA A 559 30.69 22.14 -10.71
C ALA A 559 29.95 21.76 -9.42
N THR A 560 29.02 22.59 -8.96
CA THR A 560 28.31 22.40 -7.67
C THR A 560 27.00 21.64 -7.81
N GLN A 561 26.23 21.90 -8.88
CA GLN A 561 24.89 21.36 -9.07
C GLN A 561 24.76 20.48 -10.32
N GLY A 562 25.79 20.42 -11.17
CA GLY A 562 25.75 19.66 -12.42
C GLY A 562 24.87 20.27 -13.51
N LEU A 563 24.48 21.54 -13.35
CA LEU A 563 23.53 22.21 -14.24
C LEU A 563 24.24 23.11 -15.26
N THR A 564 23.97 22.83 -16.55
CA THR A 564 24.40 23.68 -17.66
C THR A 564 23.39 24.81 -17.88
N ARG A 565 23.82 25.87 -18.55
CA ARG A 565 22.93 26.97 -18.92
C ARG A 565 21.76 26.50 -19.79
N ASP A 566 22.02 25.62 -20.75
CA ASP A 566 20.99 25.12 -21.68
C ASP A 566 19.92 24.28 -20.97
N ALA A 567 20.30 23.53 -19.93
CA ALA A 567 19.38 22.75 -19.10
C ALA A 567 18.39 23.64 -18.31
N LEU A 568 18.70 24.93 -18.14
CA LEU A 568 17.85 25.90 -17.44
C LEU A 568 16.89 26.66 -18.38
N THR A 569 17.05 26.55 -19.70
CA THR A 569 16.30 27.34 -20.68
C THR A 569 14.79 27.10 -20.59
N TYR A 570 14.35 25.84 -20.64
CA TYR A 570 12.92 25.50 -20.54
C TYR A 570 12.37 25.68 -19.11
N PRO A 571 13.02 25.17 -18.04
CA PRO A 571 12.47 25.28 -16.68
C PRO A 571 12.35 26.71 -16.15
N LEU A 572 13.16 27.65 -16.64
CA LEU A 572 13.11 29.05 -16.21
C LEU A 572 12.29 29.95 -17.15
N ALA A 573 11.77 29.45 -18.27
CA ALA A 573 11.14 30.26 -19.31
C ALA A 573 9.98 31.13 -18.78
N GLU A 574 9.21 30.63 -17.81
CA GLU A 574 8.06 31.35 -17.26
C GLU A 574 8.43 32.54 -16.35
N ILE A 575 9.57 32.47 -15.66
CA ILE A 575 10.02 33.50 -14.70
C ILE A 575 11.16 34.36 -15.24
N CYS A 576 11.89 33.86 -16.23
CA CYS A 576 13.08 34.48 -16.77
C CYS A 576 12.83 34.98 -18.19
N PRO A 577 12.68 36.31 -18.40
CA PRO A 577 12.37 36.85 -19.73
C PRO A 577 13.39 36.48 -20.81
N SER A 578 14.67 36.36 -20.44
CA SER A 578 15.75 35.97 -21.35
C SER A 578 15.62 34.51 -21.80
N ALA A 579 15.26 33.59 -20.92
CA ALA A 579 15.01 32.19 -21.26
C ALA A 579 13.71 32.02 -22.06
N GLY A 580 12.65 32.73 -21.64
CA GLY A 580 11.36 32.73 -22.34
C GLY A 580 11.45 33.25 -23.78
N ALA A 581 12.33 34.23 -24.05
CA ALA A 581 12.58 34.70 -25.42
C ALA A 581 13.21 33.61 -26.30
N VAL A 582 14.12 32.80 -25.75
CA VAL A 582 14.75 31.67 -26.48
C VAL A 582 13.73 30.59 -26.77
N VAL A 583 12.95 30.17 -25.77
CA VAL A 583 11.89 29.15 -25.94
C VAL A 583 10.85 29.60 -26.97
N LYS A 584 10.42 30.88 -26.91
CA LYS A 584 9.47 31.44 -27.88
C LYS A 584 10.04 31.50 -29.30
N ALA A 585 11.33 31.80 -29.46
CA ALA A 585 11.97 31.82 -30.76
C ALA A 585 12.06 30.40 -31.36
N ALA A 586 12.43 29.40 -30.53
CA ALA A 586 12.46 28.00 -30.93
C ALA A 586 11.06 27.47 -31.31
N ALA A 587 10.04 27.75 -30.50
CA ALA A 587 8.66 27.37 -30.81
C ALA A 587 8.17 28.01 -32.12
N ALA A 588 8.50 29.29 -32.37
CA ALA A 588 8.13 29.96 -33.61
C ALA A 588 8.85 29.40 -34.86
N GLU A 589 10.05 28.85 -34.69
CA GLU A 589 10.78 28.14 -35.74
C GLU A 589 10.16 26.77 -36.01
N GLU A 590 9.87 25.99 -34.96
CA GLU A 590 9.16 24.71 -35.06
C GLU A 590 7.77 24.88 -35.70
N ASP A 591 6.98 25.88 -35.28
CA ASP A 591 5.68 26.21 -35.89
C ASP A 591 5.82 26.56 -37.37
N ARG A 592 6.95 27.15 -37.79
CA ARG A 592 7.21 27.46 -39.20
C ARG A 592 7.54 26.17 -39.96
N GLU A 593 8.40 25.33 -39.42
CA GLU A 593 8.76 24.03 -40.01
C GLU A 593 7.54 23.10 -40.11
N MET A 594 6.71 23.02 -39.07
CA MET A 594 5.47 22.23 -39.05
C MET A 594 4.49 22.72 -40.10
N ARG A 595 4.26 24.03 -40.21
CA ARG A 595 3.41 24.60 -41.28
C ARG A 595 3.95 24.34 -42.68
N GLU A 596 5.28 24.39 -42.85
CA GLU A 596 5.91 24.06 -44.12
C GLU A 596 5.74 22.58 -44.47
N TRP A 597 5.84 21.70 -43.48
CA TRP A 597 5.62 20.25 -43.59
C TRP A 597 4.16 19.91 -43.91
N GLU A 598 3.19 20.45 -43.17
CA GLU A 598 1.75 20.28 -43.41
C GLU A 598 1.36 20.79 -44.81
N ALA A 599 1.84 21.97 -45.19
CA ALA A 599 1.60 22.51 -46.53
C ALA A 599 2.24 21.63 -47.62
N ASP A 600 3.32 20.92 -47.31
CA ASP A 600 3.94 19.97 -48.23
C ASP A 600 3.13 18.69 -48.39
N ALA A 601 2.68 18.11 -47.28
CA ALA A 601 1.78 16.97 -47.29
C ALA A 601 0.47 17.29 -48.05
N GLN A 602 -0.06 18.51 -47.87
CA GLN A 602 -1.22 18.97 -48.63
C GLN A 602 -0.92 19.05 -50.14
N ARG A 603 0.20 19.68 -50.54
CA ARG A 603 0.61 19.73 -51.95
C ARG A 603 0.80 18.35 -52.56
N MET A 604 1.35 17.42 -51.78
CA MET A 604 1.49 16.02 -52.17
C MET A 604 0.13 15.41 -52.49
N CYS A 605 -0.86 15.53 -51.58
CA CYS A 605 -2.19 15.00 -51.83
C CYS A 605 -2.98 15.74 -52.93
N ASP A 606 -2.75 17.04 -53.12
CA ASP A 606 -3.33 17.81 -54.22
C ASP A 606 -2.78 17.37 -55.58
N SER A 607 -1.49 17.02 -55.64
CA SER A 607 -0.82 16.52 -56.85
C SER A 607 -1.18 15.07 -57.19
N SER A 608 -1.69 14.31 -56.22
CA SER A 608 -2.09 12.92 -56.41
C SER A 608 -3.24 12.82 -57.43
N PRO A 609 -3.16 11.90 -58.41
CA PRO A 609 -4.19 11.79 -59.44
C PRO A 609 -5.57 11.49 -58.83
N SER A 610 -6.54 12.36 -59.10
CA SER A 610 -7.93 12.14 -58.72
C SER A 610 -8.49 10.89 -59.40
N HIS A 611 -9.10 10.00 -58.63
CA HIS A 611 -9.85 8.89 -59.19
C HIS A 611 -11.07 9.41 -59.98
N ARG A 612 -11.34 8.78 -61.13
CA ARG A 612 -12.50 9.10 -61.98
C ARG A 612 -13.39 7.85 -62.04
N PRO A 613 -14.45 7.79 -61.22
CA PRO A 613 -15.38 6.66 -61.20
C PRO A 613 -15.90 6.31 -62.59
N ARG A 614 -15.87 5.03 -62.96
CA ARG A 614 -16.46 4.54 -64.23
C ARG A 614 -17.98 4.49 -64.23
N ILE A 615 -18.58 4.46 -63.05
CA ILE A 615 -20.02 4.56 -62.84
C ILE A 615 -20.27 5.61 -61.77
N GLU A 616 -21.46 6.18 -61.73
CA GLU A 616 -21.80 7.16 -60.71
C GLU A 616 -21.89 6.50 -59.31
N PRO A 617 -21.05 6.92 -58.35
CA PRO A 617 -21.13 6.50 -56.96
C PRO A 617 -22.31 7.19 -56.25
N ALA A 618 -22.90 6.49 -55.28
CA ALA A 618 -23.91 7.05 -54.39
C ALA A 618 -23.33 8.11 -53.44
N LYS A 619 -22.05 7.94 -53.07
CA LYS A 619 -21.32 8.84 -52.18
C LYS A 619 -19.84 8.85 -52.58
N VAL A 620 -19.25 10.04 -52.72
CA VAL A 620 -17.80 10.22 -52.92
C VAL A 620 -17.31 11.23 -51.92
N ILE A 621 -16.24 10.88 -51.21
CA ILE A 621 -15.55 11.80 -50.33
C ILE A 621 -14.06 11.68 -50.60
N ARG A 622 -13.45 12.79 -51.00
CA ARG A 622 -12.00 12.94 -50.96
C ARG A 622 -11.66 13.67 -49.68
N MET A 623 -10.81 13.08 -48.85
CA MET A 623 -10.32 13.75 -47.64
C MET A 623 -9.54 14.99 -48.07
N LYS A 624 -9.88 16.13 -47.47
CA LYS A 624 -9.27 17.42 -47.81
C LYS A 624 -7.84 17.47 -47.30
N GLU A 625 -7.64 17.03 -46.06
CA GLU A 625 -6.36 17.01 -45.37
C GLU A 625 -5.69 15.62 -45.54
N PRO A 626 -4.36 15.55 -45.66
CA PRO A 626 -3.61 14.31 -45.56
C PRO A 626 -3.95 13.59 -44.25
N GLN A 627 -4.05 12.28 -44.30
CA GLN A 627 -4.36 11.46 -43.13
C GLN A 627 -3.10 10.74 -42.67
N TRP A 628 -2.96 10.52 -41.37
CA TRP A 628 -1.84 9.78 -40.79
C TRP A 628 -2.38 8.71 -39.85
N THR A 629 -1.80 7.51 -39.93
CA THR A 629 -2.03 6.40 -39.01
C THR A 629 -0.79 6.17 -38.14
N ASP A 630 -0.95 5.99 -36.83
CA ASP A 630 0.15 5.85 -35.88
C ASP A 630 0.92 4.53 -36.09
N TYR A 631 0.20 3.41 -36.25
CA TYR A 631 0.79 2.07 -36.40
C TYR A 631 0.52 1.42 -37.77
N GLY A 632 0.07 2.20 -38.76
CA GLY A 632 -0.11 1.74 -40.14
C GLY A 632 -1.38 0.91 -40.37
N VAL A 633 -2.48 1.23 -39.69
CA VAL A 633 -3.78 0.59 -39.86
C VAL A 633 -4.90 1.62 -39.75
N VAL A 634 -5.97 1.42 -40.52
CA VAL A 634 -7.30 1.97 -40.23
C VAL A 634 -8.30 0.82 -40.12
N GLU A 635 -9.16 0.87 -39.13
CA GLU A 635 -10.10 -0.21 -38.83
C GLU A 635 -11.48 0.30 -38.46
N THR A 636 -12.48 -0.57 -38.55
CA THR A 636 -13.84 -0.27 -38.10
C THR A 636 -14.36 -1.43 -37.29
N TYR A 637 -14.96 -1.12 -36.16
CA TYR A 637 -15.58 -2.08 -35.25
C TYR A 637 -17.04 -1.70 -35.03
N GLU A 638 -17.93 -2.61 -35.39
CA GLU A 638 -19.36 -2.58 -35.15
C GLU A 638 -19.71 -3.69 -34.13
N PRO A 639 -20.47 -3.38 -33.06
CA PRO A 639 -20.79 -4.36 -32.03
C PRO A 639 -21.57 -5.55 -32.62
N THR A 640 -21.16 -6.77 -32.27
CA THR A 640 -21.82 -8.03 -32.65
C THR A 640 -22.48 -8.70 -31.45
N GLU A 641 -23.45 -9.59 -31.67
CA GLU A 641 -24.16 -10.31 -30.59
C GLU A 641 -23.23 -11.12 -29.66
N ASN A 642 -22.07 -11.54 -30.16
CA ASN A 642 -21.12 -12.35 -29.40
C ASN A 642 -20.23 -11.51 -28.47
N GLY A 643 -20.28 -10.18 -28.54
CA GLY A 643 -19.55 -9.28 -27.63
C GLY A 643 -18.04 -9.51 -27.57
N GLY A 644 -17.44 -10.04 -28.65
CA GLY A 644 -16.01 -10.37 -28.69
C GLY A 644 -15.14 -9.13 -28.64
N ASP A 645 -13.99 -9.23 -27.97
CA ASP A 645 -12.98 -8.17 -27.93
C ASP A 645 -12.32 -8.03 -29.31
N PRO A 646 -12.38 -6.84 -29.96
CA PRO A 646 -11.74 -6.62 -31.27
C PRO A 646 -10.21 -6.77 -31.22
N TYR A 647 -9.57 -6.63 -30.06
CA TYR A 647 -8.12 -6.74 -29.93
C TYR A 647 -7.62 -8.19 -29.83
N GLU A 648 -8.51 -9.13 -29.49
CA GLU A 648 -8.17 -10.56 -29.32
C GLU A 648 -8.70 -11.46 -30.45
N ASP A 649 -9.36 -10.89 -31.47
CA ASP A 649 -9.99 -11.69 -32.51
C ASP A 649 -8.99 -12.25 -33.55
N GLY A 650 -7.74 -11.78 -33.55
CA GLY A 650 -6.68 -12.19 -34.48
C GLY A 650 -6.88 -11.68 -35.91
N LEU A 651 -7.71 -10.65 -36.13
CA LEU A 651 -7.94 -10.06 -37.44
C LEU A 651 -6.72 -9.27 -37.93
N LEU A 652 -5.99 -8.60 -37.04
CA LEU A 652 -4.76 -7.89 -37.39
C LEU A 652 -3.70 -8.84 -37.97
N ASP A 653 -3.47 -9.97 -37.30
CA ASP A 653 -2.56 -11.02 -37.79
C ASP A 653 -3.00 -11.55 -39.16
N LYS A 654 -4.31 -11.67 -39.37
CA LYS A 654 -4.87 -12.06 -40.67
C LYS A 654 -4.62 -10.98 -41.72
N ALA A 655 -4.86 -9.70 -41.42
CA ALA A 655 -4.59 -8.60 -42.34
C ALA A 655 -3.10 -8.49 -42.71
N GLN A 656 -2.20 -8.77 -41.77
CA GLN A 656 -0.76 -8.82 -42.01
C GLN A 656 -0.38 -9.96 -42.97
N ARG A 657 -0.92 -11.16 -42.76
CA ARG A 657 -0.73 -12.31 -43.66
C ARG A 657 -1.36 -12.09 -45.04
N ASP A 658 -2.54 -11.48 -45.07
CA ASP A 658 -3.32 -11.19 -46.28
C ASP A 658 -2.80 -9.94 -47.02
N GLY A 659 -1.84 -9.22 -46.44
CA GLY A 659 -1.10 -8.12 -47.06
C GLY A 659 -1.73 -6.74 -46.92
N LEU A 660 -3.02 -6.55 -47.24
CA LEU A 660 -3.65 -5.22 -47.31
C LEU A 660 -4.94 -5.06 -46.51
N VAL A 661 -5.88 -6.00 -46.60
CA VAL A 661 -7.19 -5.86 -45.95
C VAL A 661 -7.70 -7.23 -45.50
N ALA A 662 -8.29 -7.28 -44.31
CA ALA A 662 -9.01 -8.43 -43.81
C ALA A 662 -10.30 -8.00 -43.11
N ALA A 663 -11.29 -8.87 -43.16
CA ALA A 663 -12.60 -8.62 -42.58
C ALA A 663 -13.15 -9.86 -41.87
N ARG A 664 -14.02 -9.59 -40.90
CA ARG A 664 -14.93 -10.49 -40.19
C ARG A 664 -16.26 -9.74 -39.95
N PRO A 665 -17.34 -10.42 -39.56
CA PRO A 665 -18.59 -9.74 -39.21
C PRO A 665 -18.35 -8.67 -38.13
N GLY A 666 -18.70 -7.42 -38.43
CA GLY A 666 -18.51 -6.26 -37.55
C GLY A 666 -17.07 -5.82 -37.31
N HIS A 667 -16.05 -6.39 -37.96
CA HIS A 667 -14.67 -5.91 -37.84
C HIS A 667 -13.93 -5.94 -39.18
N LEU A 668 -13.38 -4.80 -39.62
CA LEU A 668 -12.61 -4.66 -40.86
C LEU A 668 -11.34 -3.88 -40.60
N ILE A 669 -10.21 -4.42 -41.06
CA ILE A 669 -8.87 -3.84 -40.93
C ILE A 669 -8.28 -3.59 -42.32
N ILE A 670 -7.79 -2.37 -42.56
CA ILE A 670 -7.04 -1.98 -43.75
C ILE A 670 -5.64 -1.52 -43.32
N ARG A 671 -4.62 -2.15 -43.87
CA ARG A 671 -3.22 -1.80 -43.63
C ARG A 671 -2.79 -0.62 -44.50
N THR A 672 -1.99 0.24 -43.91
CA THR A 672 -1.34 1.39 -44.52
C THR A 672 0.14 1.37 -44.10
N HIS A 673 0.93 2.33 -44.58
CA HIS A 673 2.28 2.55 -44.06
C HIS A 673 2.25 3.57 -42.93
N ALA A 674 2.93 3.33 -41.81
CA ALA A 674 2.93 4.27 -40.68
C ALA A 674 3.75 5.55 -40.98
N ASP A 675 4.85 5.41 -41.72
CA ASP A 675 5.81 6.51 -41.95
C ASP A 675 5.41 7.53 -43.04
N TYR A 676 4.28 7.34 -43.73
CA TYR A 676 3.91 8.19 -44.88
C TYR A 676 2.48 8.72 -44.76
N ASP A 677 2.30 10.00 -45.11
CA ASP A 677 0.98 10.62 -45.21
C ASP A 677 0.12 9.94 -46.29
N ILE A 678 -1.18 9.85 -46.01
CA ILE A 678 -2.16 9.08 -46.79
C ILE A 678 -3.16 10.03 -47.46
N CYS A 679 -3.25 9.96 -48.78
CA CYS A 679 -4.27 10.65 -49.55
C CYS A 679 -5.47 9.72 -49.77
N VAL A 680 -6.57 9.97 -49.07
CA VAL A 680 -7.72 9.05 -48.98
C VAL A 680 -8.89 9.51 -49.85
N THR A 681 -9.43 8.58 -50.63
CA THR A 681 -10.70 8.71 -51.35
C THR A 681 -11.63 7.57 -50.97
N LEU A 682 -12.87 7.91 -50.64
CA LEU A 682 -13.92 7.01 -50.18
C LEU A 682 -15.07 7.04 -51.18
N GLU A 683 -15.53 5.88 -51.65
CA GLU A 683 -16.60 5.77 -52.62
C GLU A 683 -17.61 4.68 -52.21
N THR A 684 -18.88 5.03 -52.16
CA THR A 684 -19.97 4.06 -51.93
C THR A 684 -20.81 3.94 -53.18
N TYR A 685 -21.11 2.71 -53.60
CA TYR A 685 -21.90 2.43 -54.80
C TYR A 685 -23.18 1.64 -54.49
N THR A 686 -24.22 1.84 -55.28
CA THR A 686 -25.47 1.05 -55.20
C THR A 686 -25.34 -0.34 -55.83
N ARG A 687 -24.31 -0.56 -56.65
CA ARG A 687 -24.03 -1.81 -57.37
C ARG A 687 -22.53 -2.00 -57.55
N ARG A 688 -22.11 -3.22 -57.87
CA ARG A 688 -20.69 -3.57 -58.05
C ARG A 688 -20.02 -2.69 -59.13
N PRO A 689 -18.99 -1.88 -58.78
CA PRO A 689 -18.24 -1.09 -59.75
C PRO A 689 -17.26 -1.98 -60.53
N PRO A 690 -16.93 -1.62 -61.79
CA PRO A 690 -15.88 -2.28 -62.56
C PRO A 690 -14.55 -2.30 -61.81
N VAL A 691 -13.74 -3.34 -62.01
CA VAL A 691 -12.43 -3.47 -61.35
C VAL A 691 -11.39 -2.60 -62.07
N GLU A 692 -10.61 -1.82 -61.32
CA GLU A 692 -9.62 -0.88 -61.84
C GLU A 692 -8.25 -1.15 -61.24
N THR A 693 -7.39 -1.89 -61.94
CA THR A 693 -6.04 -2.24 -61.45
C THR A 693 -4.94 -1.35 -62.00
N LYS A 694 -5.22 -0.59 -63.07
CA LYS A 694 -4.22 0.26 -63.74
C LYS A 694 -3.86 1.44 -62.84
N GLY A 695 -2.56 1.61 -62.61
CA GLY A 695 -2.04 2.71 -61.80
C GLY A 695 -2.19 2.52 -60.29
N TRP A 696 -2.46 1.31 -59.80
CA TRP A 696 -2.48 0.99 -58.36
C TRP A 696 -1.50 -0.15 -58.08
N ASP A 697 -0.66 -0.06 -57.06
CA ASP A 697 0.25 -1.14 -56.69
C ASP A 697 -0.47 -2.39 -56.17
N HIS A 698 -1.50 -2.23 -55.34
CA HIS A 698 -2.20 -3.33 -54.68
C HIS A 698 -3.71 -3.10 -54.71
N VAL A 699 -4.48 -4.10 -55.18
CA VAL A 699 -5.95 -4.04 -55.23
C VAL A 699 -6.55 -5.33 -54.68
N VAL A 700 -7.29 -5.22 -53.58
CA VAL A 700 -7.90 -6.36 -52.88
C VAL A 700 -9.37 -6.06 -52.60
N GLU A 701 -10.22 -7.07 -52.73
CA GLU A 701 -11.65 -7.02 -52.40
C GLU A 701 -12.00 -8.10 -51.38
N VAL A 702 -12.66 -7.72 -50.29
CA VAL A 702 -13.12 -8.63 -49.22
C VAL A 702 -14.63 -8.51 -49.01
N GLY A 703 -15.26 -9.56 -48.50
CA GLY A 703 -16.62 -9.48 -47.97
C GLY A 703 -16.59 -8.93 -46.55
N TYR A 704 -17.53 -8.05 -46.23
CA TYR A 704 -17.70 -7.47 -44.92
C TYR A 704 -19.19 -7.48 -44.56
N GLU A 705 -19.53 -8.01 -43.40
CA GLU A 705 -20.89 -7.96 -42.87
C GLU A 705 -20.96 -6.83 -41.84
N SER A 706 -21.76 -5.81 -42.14
CA SER A 706 -21.99 -4.64 -41.30
C SER A 706 -23.24 -4.86 -40.44
N PRO A 707 -23.12 -5.13 -39.13
CA PRO A 707 -24.26 -5.42 -38.27
C PRO A 707 -25.13 -4.20 -37.99
N THR A 708 -24.53 -3.03 -37.81
CA THR A 708 -25.25 -1.79 -37.46
C THR A 708 -25.54 -0.93 -38.67
N GLY A 709 -24.80 -1.14 -39.77
CA GLY A 709 -24.87 -0.27 -40.94
C GLY A 709 -24.01 0.96 -40.80
N GLU A 710 -22.99 0.95 -39.94
CA GLU A 710 -22.06 2.06 -39.72
C GLU A 710 -20.62 1.64 -40.02
N ILE A 711 -20.17 1.85 -41.26
CA ILE A 711 -18.83 1.44 -41.71
C ILE A 711 -17.89 2.65 -41.59
N VAL A 712 -17.48 2.95 -40.36
CA VAL A 712 -16.63 4.11 -40.02
C VAL A 712 -15.21 3.62 -39.71
N LEU A 713 -14.30 3.82 -40.66
CA LEU A 713 -12.88 3.50 -40.47
C LEU A 713 -12.20 4.56 -39.61
N ARG A 714 -11.37 4.14 -38.68
CA ARG A 714 -10.64 5.01 -37.76
C ARG A 714 -9.32 4.39 -37.34
N ASP A 715 -8.44 5.22 -36.83
CA ASP A 715 -7.28 4.83 -36.04
C ASP A 715 -7.43 5.54 -34.70
N ASP A 716 -7.76 4.77 -33.67
CA ASP A 716 -8.06 5.29 -32.34
C ASP A 716 -6.81 5.87 -31.64
N LEU A 717 -5.59 5.56 -32.11
CA LEU A 717 -4.35 6.13 -31.57
C LEU A 717 -4.01 7.48 -32.20
N SER A 718 -4.13 7.63 -33.53
CA SER A 718 -3.90 8.93 -34.18
C SER A 718 -5.10 9.88 -34.08
N GLY A 719 -6.29 9.38 -33.74
CA GLY A 719 -7.54 10.13 -33.79
C GLY A 719 -8.09 10.31 -35.21
N THR A 720 -7.46 9.70 -36.22
CA THR A 720 -7.94 9.72 -37.61
C THR A 720 -9.29 9.01 -37.71
N ARG A 721 -10.29 9.65 -38.31
CA ARG A 721 -11.63 9.09 -38.50
C ARG A 721 -12.20 9.44 -39.86
N PHE A 722 -12.58 8.41 -40.61
CA PHE A 722 -13.16 8.55 -41.94
C PHE A 722 -14.70 8.60 -41.89
N PRO A 723 -15.33 9.31 -42.83
CA PRO A 723 -16.78 9.27 -42.98
C PRO A 723 -17.33 7.86 -43.27
N ASP A 724 -18.55 7.61 -42.80
CA ASP A 724 -19.24 6.33 -42.97
C ASP A 724 -19.33 5.88 -44.44
N LEU A 725 -18.94 4.64 -44.73
CA LEU A 725 -18.97 4.02 -46.06
C LEU A 725 -20.26 3.25 -46.36
N SER A 726 -21.16 3.11 -45.37
CA SER A 726 -22.43 2.40 -45.54
C SER A 726 -23.31 3.05 -46.62
N LEU A 727 -24.12 2.23 -47.29
CA LEU A 727 -25.10 2.72 -48.25
C LEU A 727 -26.36 3.18 -47.51
N ASN A 728 -26.38 4.43 -47.08
CA ASN A 728 -27.48 5.06 -46.33
C ASN A 728 -27.81 4.36 -45.00
N GLY A 729 -26.80 4.00 -44.20
CA GLY A 729 -26.99 3.34 -42.90
C GLY A 729 -27.50 1.90 -43.01
N ARG A 730 -27.35 1.27 -44.18
CA ARG A 730 -27.87 -0.07 -44.42
C ARG A 730 -26.96 -1.12 -43.76
N ALA A 731 -27.52 -1.91 -42.84
CA ALA A 731 -26.90 -3.13 -42.35
C ALA A 731 -26.91 -4.27 -43.41
N GLY A 732 -25.97 -5.21 -43.27
CA GLY A 732 -25.86 -6.43 -44.08
C GLY A 732 -24.53 -6.58 -44.82
N HIS A 733 -24.51 -7.43 -45.85
CA HIS A 733 -23.28 -7.76 -46.57
C HIS A 733 -22.87 -6.70 -47.60
N TYR A 734 -21.63 -6.27 -47.46
CA TYR A 734 -20.89 -5.40 -48.36
C TYR A 734 -19.69 -6.13 -48.94
N ARG A 735 -19.23 -5.62 -50.08
CA ARG A 735 -17.90 -5.87 -50.62
C ARG A 735 -17.10 -4.60 -50.46
N ILE A 736 -15.95 -4.71 -49.80
CA ILE A 736 -15.01 -3.61 -49.61
C ILE A 736 -13.83 -3.86 -50.53
N ARG A 737 -13.61 -2.95 -51.49
CA ARG A 737 -12.46 -3.00 -52.39
C ARG A 737 -11.50 -1.87 -52.05
N VAL A 738 -10.28 -2.24 -51.70
CA VAL A 738 -9.21 -1.32 -51.34
C VAL A 738 -8.19 -1.28 -52.47
N HIS A 739 -7.86 -0.07 -52.93
CA HIS A 739 -6.73 0.17 -53.81
C HIS A 739 -5.69 0.98 -53.04
N HIS A 740 -4.47 0.49 -53.02
CA HIS A 740 -3.33 1.08 -52.32
C HIS A 740 -2.18 1.25 -53.30
N ASP A 741 -1.48 2.37 -53.18
CA ASP A 741 -0.39 2.75 -54.07
C ASP A 741 0.64 3.60 -53.31
N LEU A 742 1.91 3.25 -53.46
CA LEU A 742 3.04 4.02 -52.93
C LEU A 742 3.65 4.83 -54.07
N PHE A 743 3.76 6.14 -53.90
CA PHE A 743 4.25 7.02 -54.96
C PHE A 743 5.44 7.87 -54.51
N GLU A 744 6.22 8.31 -55.51
CA GLU A 744 7.39 9.15 -55.30
C GLU A 744 6.98 10.59 -55.00
N TRP A 745 7.64 11.21 -54.02
CA TRP A 745 7.48 12.62 -53.70
C TRP A 745 8.85 13.25 -53.43
N LYS A 746 9.13 14.38 -54.07
CA LYS A 746 10.40 15.13 -53.94
C LYS A 746 11.68 14.28 -54.05
N GLY A 747 11.72 13.35 -54.99
CA GLY A 747 12.90 12.52 -55.26
C GLY A 747 13.14 11.39 -54.25
N ARG A 748 12.23 11.17 -53.28
CA ARG A 748 12.19 9.94 -52.49
C ARG A 748 11.38 8.88 -53.23
N GLN A 749 11.94 7.68 -53.38
CA GLN A 749 11.30 6.54 -54.06
C GLN A 749 9.98 6.11 -53.40
N VAL A 750 9.83 6.36 -52.10
CA VAL A 750 8.55 6.28 -51.39
C VAL A 750 8.44 7.54 -50.56
N GLY A 751 7.56 8.44 -50.99
CA GLY A 751 7.39 9.75 -50.36
C GLY A 751 5.94 10.04 -49.96
N GLY A 752 4.98 9.25 -50.45
CA GLY A 752 3.57 9.34 -50.07
C GLY A 752 2.81 8.07 -50.42
N GLN A 753 1.61 7.93 -49.86
CA GLN A 753 0.71 6.82 -50.19
C GLN A 753 -0.69 7.33 -50.48
N ARG A 754 -1.43 6.62 -51.33
CA ARG A 754 -2.84 6.93 -51.62
C ARG A 754 -3.71 5.69 -51.45
N LEU A 755 -4.92 5.93 -50.96
CA LEU A 755 -5.87 4.91 -50.60
C LEU A 755 -7.23 5.23 -51.24
N LEU A 756 -7.77 4.28 -51.99
CA LEU A 756 -9.13 4.34 -52.52
C LEU A 756 -9.95 3.17 -51.98
N ILE A 757 -10.94 3.47 -51.14
CA ILE A 757 -11.79 2.48 -50.49
C ILE A 757 -13.19 2.58 -51.10
N MET A 758 -13.60 1.49 -51.75
CA MET A 758 -14.92 1.37 -52.33
C MET A 758 -15.78 0.41 -51.52
N ALA A 759 -17.01 0.82 -51.19
CA ALA A 759 -18.01 -0.03 -50.54
C ALA A 759 -19.24 -0.20 -51.44
N PHE A 760 -19.74 -1.42 -51.60
CA PHE A 760 -20.97 -1.68 -52.35
C PHE A 760 -21.67 -2.95 -51.85
N PRO A 761 -23.02 -3.02 -51.95
CA PRO A 761 -23.75 -4.22 -51.55
C PRO A 761 -23.32 -5.44 -52.39
N GLY A 762 -23.05 -6.57 -51.73
CA GLY A 762 -22.68 -7.80 -52.40
C GLY A 762 -22.52 -8.95 -51.41
N LYS A 763 -22.92 -10.16 -51.81
CA LYS A 763 -22.77 -11.37 -51.00
C LYS A 763 -21.40 -12.02 -51.24
N GLY A 764 -20.91 -12.75 -50.23
CA GLY A 764 -19.71 -13.58 -50.32
C GLY A 764 -18.53 -13.02 -49.51
N ASP A 765 -17.94 -13.87 -48.69
CA ASP A 765 -16.88 -13.51 -47.73
C ASP A 765 -15.47 -13.76 -48.28
N GLU A 766 -15.39 -14.33 -49.49
CA GLU A 766 -14.12 -14.68 -50.13
C GLU A 766 -13.28 -13.43 -50.47
N ARG A 767 -12.02 -13.47 -50.05
CA ARG A 767 -11.01 -12.49 -50.44
C ARG A 767 -10.62 -12.70 -51.91
N VAL A 768 -10.64 -11.63 -52.69
CA VAL A 768 -10.22 -11.61 -54.09
C VAL A 768 -9.10 -10.59 -54.25
N THR A 769 -7.92 -11.06 -54.66
CA THR A 769 -6.80 -10.18 -54.99
C THR A 769 -6.83 -9.91 -56.49
N HIS A 770 -7.06 -8.66 -56.88
CA HIS A 770 -7.12 -8.24 -58.28
C HIS A 770 -5.74 -7.84 -58.82
N ARG A 771 -4.85 -7.36 -57.93
CA ARG A 771 -3.47 -7.04 -58.23
C ARG A 771 -2.62 -7.13 -56.97
N GLU A 772 -1.52 -7.90 -57.03
CA GLU A 772 -0.53 -7.97 -55.96
C GLU A 772 0.51 -6.85 -56.08
N PRO A 773 1.12 -6.42 -54.96
CA PRO A 773 2.18 -5.43 -54.98
C PRO A 773 3.39 -5.97 -55.76
N PRO A 774 4.12 -5.10 -56.49
CA PRO A 774 5.36 -5.51 -57.15
C PRO A 774 6.35 -6.03 -56.10
N ARG A 775 6.99 -7.19 -56.37
CA ARG A 775 8.10 -7.68 -55.54
C ARG A 775 9.22 -6.65 -55.62
N ARG A 776 9.46 -5.91 -54.54
CA ARG A 776 10.56 -4.96 -54.39
C ARG A 776 11.79 -5.63 -53.82
#